data_AF-A5CM34-F1
#
_entry.id   AF-A5CM34-F1
#
_cell.length_a   1.000
_cell.length_b   1.000
_cell.length_c   1.000
_cell.angle_alpha   90.00
_cell.angle_beta   90.00
_cell.angle_gamma   90.00
#
_symmetry.space_group_name_H-M   'P 1'
#
loop_
_entity.id
_entity.type
_entity.pdbx_description
1 polymer ?
#
loop_
_entity_poly.entity_id
_entity_poly.type
_entity_poly.pdbx_seq_one_letter_code
_entity_poly.pdbx_strand_id
1 'polypeptide(L)'
;MTEAALHTIAMTLTEWDFTVKGGGAGQPVRLPHDAMIHEHRDPRAPGGADTAYFPGGAYRYSTNWDAPADRSSSVALRFEGVQGDATVTVNGTVVGSIRSGYTEFEFEIGEHLAWGASNTFVVDVDNAAQPTGRWYPGSGLYRPVSLLLRPAVRFAPDGLKVRTLSITAATAEVQIGYSVLGLEDRTARVAVELRDGKTLVSSADGVGVEGVLSLVVDRPRAWSADSPHLYELIARVDSGDATYERRERVGLRTIAVDSRNGLRINGRRELLRGACMHHDNGVLGAATHRAAEYRRIRLLKGAGFNAVRSAHHPMSRHLLDACDELGMYVVEELADYWVASKSAHDAADRFHETWREDADRMIRKDRNRPSVIMYAAGNEIPETATPQGVELTREITAHLHAADPDRPVTLAINLFLNTLVSFNRSPYKEAAAAGDAGTSMAGSTEANVMINQIGRMMDVVSRLPQADKASRDAFAEVDVAGYNYGIGRYDRDVRAYPDRVILGTETLPGDVARAWGRVLKHPAVIGDFVWAGWEYLGEAGVAVWVPGKKAGLSKPYPYLIAGPGMFDLIGQPDITLRLAQLAWGDLHRPAIGVRPLDRSGMPMVRSAWRVTDAVESWSWRGSDGRKSEVQIYSADDHVELLLNGRRVGRRRAGRRRGFRADFTVPYEPGTLEAVGYRNGIEVSRSSLRSATGPLRLRVEAESRDMIADGDDLLFAEITVVGENGVVEMLADEQVAVTVDGPGEVIGFGSSAPSSEESYTTATHRTFRGRVLAVIRSTGAPGTVTVTARGRTLGTAELAIDAREPGQAPLPASPLSGDTNRLATTEPSH
;
A
#
# COMPACT_ATOMS: atom_id res chain seq x y z
N MET A 1 30.07 -10.38 -37.84
CA MET A 1 28.63 -10.14 -37.63
C MET A 1 28.39 -10.46 -36.17
N THR A 2 28.23 -9.46 -35.32
CA THR A 2 27.91 -9.68 -33.90
C THR A 2 26.52 -10.29 -33.84
N GLU A 3 26.43 -11.58 -33.50
CA GLU A 3 25.17 -12.19 -33.11
C GLU A 3 24.52 -11.33 -32.01
N ALA A 4 23.21 -11.10 -32.12
CA ALA A 4 22.50 -10.34 -31.11
C ALA A 4 22.55 -11.12 -29.79
N ALA A 5 22.90 -10.45 -28.68
CA ALA A 5 22.92 -11.09 -27.37
C ALA A 5 21.52 -11.63 -27.01
N LEU A 6 21.47 -12.88 -26.57
CA LEU A 6 20.25 -13.49 -26.05
C LEU A 6 19.85 -12.80 -24.73
N HIS A 7 18.57 -12.81 -24.39
CA HIS A 7 18.08 -12.30 -23.12
C HIS A 7 16.90 -13.16 -22.66
N THR A 8 16.57 -13.09 -21.36
CA THR A 8 15.36 -13.73 -20.88
C THR A 8 14.17 -12.95 -21.40
N ILE A 9 13.28 -13.60 -22.13
CA ILE A 9 12.02 -13.02 -22.56
C ILE A 9 10.97 -13.37 -21.50
N ALA A 10 10.36 -12.34 -20.90
CA ALA A 10 9.22 -12.51 -20.02
C ALA A 10 7.95 -12.11 -20.76
N MET A 11 7.07 -13.07 -21.01
CA MET A 11 5.79 -12.87 -21.66
C MET A 11 4.67 -13.04 -20.65
N THR A 12 3.97 -11.96 -20.33
CA THR A 12 2.80 -12.01 -19.43
C THR A 12 1.63 -12.68 -20.14
N LEU A 13 1.02 -13.67 -19.48
CA LEU A 13 -0.17 -14.36 -19.93
C LEU A 13 -1.39 -13.60 -19.41
N THR A 14 -2.00 -12.76 -20.26
CA THR A 14 -3.11 -11.89 -19.84
C THR A 14 -4.48 -12.52 -20.04
N GLU A 15 -4.72 -13.22 -21.15
CA GLU A 15 -6.04 -13.76 -21.48
C GLU A 15 -6.21 -15.19 -20.94
N TRP A 16 -7.26 -15.41 -20.16
CA TRP A 16 -7.57 -16.70 -19.52
C TRP A 16 -9.06 -16.99 -19.60
N ASP A 17 -9.41 -18.27 -19.71
CA ASP A 17 -10.75 -18.77 -19.41
C ASP A 17 -10.86 -19.05 -17.91
N PHE A 18 -11.94 -18.63 -17.29
CA PHE A 18 -12.20 -18.75 -15.86
C PHE A 18 -13.52 -19.47 -15.59
N THR A 19 -13.52 -20.33 -14.56
CA THR A 19 -14.70 -21.03 -14.07
C THR A 19 -14.73 -21.05 -12.55
N VAL A 20 -15.92 -20.85 -11.98
CA VAL A 20 -16.18 -21.15 -10.56
C VAL A 20 -16.35 -22.66 -10.43
N LYS A 21 -15.66 -23.29 -9.49
CA LYS A 21 -15.71 -24.75 -9.28
C LYS A 21 -17.14 -25.18 -8.89
N GLY A 22 -17.74 -26.05 -9.70
CA GLY A 22 -19.15 -26.46 -9.57
C GLY A 22 -20.15 -25.54 -10.28
N GLY A 23 -19.68 -24.49 -10.96
CA GLY A 23 -20.47 -23.59 -11.80
C GLY A 23 -20.65 -24.06 -13.24
N GLY A 24 -21.22 -23.18 -14.07
CA GLY A 24 -21.54 -23.42 -15.48
C GLY A 24 -20.35 -23.28 -16.45
N ALA A 25 -20.61 -22.82 -17.68
CA ALA A 25 -19.59 -22.65 -18.71
C ALA A 25 -18.54 -21.58 -18.33
N GLY A 26 -17.31 -21.74 -18.83
CA GLY A 26 -16.23 -20.79 -18.60
C GLY A 26 -16.47 -19.43 -19.25
N GLN A 27 -15.89 -18.40 -18.65
CA GLN A 27 -15.94 -17.01 -19.13
C GLN A 27 -14.52 -16.46 -19.32
N PRO A 28 -14.26 -15.64 -20.35
CA PRO A 28 -12.98 -15.01 -20.52
C PRO A 28 -12.75 -13.96 -19.43
N VAL A 29 -11.53 -13.93 -18.90
CA VAL A 29 -11.04 -12.92 -17.96
C VAL A 29 -9.63 -12.51 -18.37
N ARG A 30 -9.26 -11.29 -17.98
CA ARG A 30 -7.92 -10.76 -18.22
C ARG A 30 -7.20 -10.54 -16.90
N LEU A 31 -6.01 -11.10 -16.76
CA LEU A 31 -5.18 -10.92 -15.58
C LEU A 31 -4.56 -9.52 -15.50
N PRO A 32 -4.26 -9.02 -14.29
CA PRO A 32 -4.57 -9.62 -12.99
C PRO A 32 -6.08 -9.69 -12.71
N HIS A 33 -6.54 -10.75 -12.04
CA HIS A 33 -7.95 -10.98 -11.76
C HIS A 33 -8.18 -11.49 -10.34
N ASP A 34 -8.93 -10.71 -9.56
CA ASP A 34 -9.41 -11.11 -8.25
C ASP A 34 -10.84 -11.65 -8.37
N ALA A 35 -11.02 -12.97 -8.29
CA ALA A 35 -12.35 -13.57 -8.37
C ALA A 35 -13.26 -13.19 -7.21
N MET A 36 -12.70 -12.94 -6.02
CA MET A 36 -13.47 -12.66 -4.81
C MET A 36 -14.27 -11.36 -4.94
N ILE A 37 -13.74 -10.33 -5.60
CA ILE A 37 -14.43 -9.03 -5.76
C ILE A 37 -15.70 -9.12 -6.62
N HIS A 38 -15.78 -10.14 -7.49
CA HIS A 38 -16.92 -10.42 -8.34
C HIS A 38 -18.00 -11.28 -7.65
N GLU A 39 -17.70 -11.86 -6.49
CA GLU A 39 -18.66 -12.66 -5.74
C GLU A 39 -19.72 -11.79 -5.05
N HIS A 40 -20.90 -12.35 -4.87
CA HIS A 40 -21.93 -11.71 -4.06
C HIS A 40 -21.56 -11.80 -2.57
N ARG A 41 -21.50 -10.65 -1.89
CA ARG A 41 -21.27 -10.61 -0.44
C ARG A 41 -22.46 -11.18 0.34
N ASP A 42 -22.21 -12.09 1.28
CA ASP A 42 -23.25 -12.70 2.13
C ASP A 42 -22.96 -12.36 3.60
N PRO A 43 -23.94 -11.89 4.40
CA PRO A 43 -23.78 -11.71 5.85
C PRO A 43 -23.32 -12.98 6.60
N ARG A 44 -23.46 -14.16 5.99
CA ARG A 44 -23.03 -15.47 6.50
C ARG A 44 -21.75 -15.99 5.83
N ALA A 45 -21.06 -15.18 5.02
CA ALA A 45 -19.78 -15.57 4.45
C ALA A 45 -18.81 -15.98 5.58
N PRO A 46 -18.11 -17.12 5.49
CA PRO A 46 -17.29 -17.64 6.59
C PRO A 46 -16.21 -16.66 7.06
N GLY A 47 -15.66 -15.85 6.14
CA GLY A 47 -14.67 -14.83 6.48
C GLY A 47 -15.22 -13.58 7.20
N GLY A 48 -16.55 -13.44 7.29
CA GLY A 48 -17.20 -12.36 8.04
C GLY A 48 -16.64 -10.97 7.74
N ALA A 49 -16.36 -10.19 8.79
CA ALA A 49 -15.81 -8.84 8.66
C ALA A 49 -14.37 -8.80 8.10
N ASP A 50 -13.59 -9.87 8.29
CA ASP A 50 -12.18 -9.91 7.88
C ASP A 50 -12.06 -9.90 6.36
N THR A 51 -12.93 -10.63 5.66
CA THR A 51 -13.00 -10.65 4.20
C THR A 51 -14.02 -9.67 3.61
N ALA A 52 -14.48 -8.68 4.40
CA ALA A 52 -15.54 -7.76 4.01
C ALA A 52 -16.83 -8.46 3.52
N TYR A 53 -17.14 -9.62 4.10
CA TYR A 53 -18.28 -10.48 3.78
C TYR A 53 -18.26 -11.07 2.35
N PHE A 54 -17.11 -11.06 1.68
CA PHE A 54 -16.94 -11.82 0.43
C PHE A 54 -16.62 -13.30 0.73
N PRO A 55 -17.23 -14.25 0.01
CA PRO A 55 -16.84 -15.65 0.07
C PRO A 55 -15.50 -15.88 -0.64
N GLY A 56 -14.71 -16.81 -0.11
CA GLY A 56 -13.40 -17.14 -0.67
C GLY A 56 -13.45 -17.89 -2.00
N GLY A 57 -14.33 -18.89 -2.10
CA GLY A 57 -14.59 -19.65 -3.32
C GLY A 57 -13.45 -20.55 -3.80
N ALA A 58 -13.72 -21.30 -4.86
CA ALA A 58 -12.74 -22.14 -5.54
C ALA A 58 -12.94 -22.01 -7.05
N TYR A 59 -11.85 -21.94 -7.78
CA TYR A 59 -11.82 -21.45 -9.15
C TYR A 59 -10.86 -22.26 -10.01
N ARG A 60 -11.11 -22.27 -11.32
CA ARG A 60 -10.19 -22.82 -12.31
C ARG A 60 -9.94 -21.78 -13.39
N TYR A 61 -8.67 -21.55 -13.67
CA TYR A 61 -8.17 -20.74 -14.76
C TYR A 61 -7.53 -21.65 -15.80
N SER A 62 -7.74 -21.37 -17.09
CA SER A 62 -6.99 -22.02 -18.16
C SER A 62 -6.61 -21.03 -19.26
N THR A 63 -5.42 -21.21 -19.83
CA THR A 63 -4.99 -20.47 -21.02
C THR A 63 -4.17 -21.37 -21.92
N ASN A 64 -3.99 -20.94 -23.17
CA ASN A 64 -3.18 -21.66 -24.14
C ASN A 64 -1.98 -20.82 -24.57
N TRP A 65 -0.88 -21.50 -24.85
CA TRP A 65 0.30 -20.88 -25.43
C TRP A 65 0.90 -21.78 -26.51
N ASP A 66 1.13 -21.20 -27.69
CA ASP A 66 1.80 -21.89 -28.79
C ASP A 66 3.31 -21.86 -28.58
N ALA A 67 3.88 -23.01 -28.22
CA ALA A 67 5.31 -23.12 -28.00
C ALA A 67 6.06 -23.06 -29.34
N PRO A 68 7.19 -22.35 -29.41
CA PRO A 68 8.03 -22.37 -30.61
C PRO A 68 8.51 -23.81 -30.90
N ALA A 69 8.88 -24.09 -32.15
CA ALA A 69 9.49 -25.38 -32.50
C ALA A 69 10.91 -25.52 -31.91
N ASP A 70 11.60 -24.40 -31.68
CA ASP A 70 12.94 -24.36 -31.10
C ASP A 70 12.91 -24.63 -29.59
N ARG A 71 13.82 -25.50 -29.13
CA ARG A 71 14.00 -25.92 -27.73
C ARG A 71 15.26 -25.32 -27.09
N SER A 72 15.88 -24.32 -27.72
CA SER A 72 17.13 -23.70 -27.25
C SER A 72 17.04 -23.02 -25.88
N SER A 73 15.83 -22.72 -25.40
CA SER A 73 15.58 -22.07 -24.12
C SER A 73 14.90 -23.00 -23.11
N SER A 74 15.26 -22.89 -21.82
CA SER A 74 14.42 -23.39 -20.74
C SER A 74 13.19 -22.49 -20.61
N VAL A 75 12.07 -23.06 -20.16
CA VAL A 75 10.80 -22.34 -20.03
C VAL A 75 10.30 -22.53 -18.61
N ALA A 76 10.07 -21.42 -17.92
CA ALA A 76 9.46 -21.40 -16.61
C ALA A 76 8.14 -20.62 -16.61
N LEU A 77 7.18 -21.07 -15.80
CA LEU A 77 5.96 -20.34 -15.50
C LEU A 77 6.12 -19.64 -14.15
N ARG A 78 6.07 -18.30 -14.14
CA ARG A 78 6.17 -17.47 -12.93
C ARG A 78 4.80 -16.96 -12.52
N PHE A 79 4.50 -17.09 -11.24
CA PHE A 79 3.36 -16.49 -10.55
C PHE A 79 3.88 -15.45 -9.56
N GLU A 80 3.46 -14.19 -9.68
CA GLU A 80 3.90 -13.13 -8.75
C GLU A 80 3.06 -13.09 -7.45
N GLY A 81 1.96 -13.83 -7.43
CA GLY A 81 1.14 -14.11 -6.26
C GLY A 81 -0.19 -14.75 -6.66
N VAL A 82 -0.67 -15.70 -5.86
CA VAL A 82 -1.96 -16.38 -6.07
C VAL A 82 -2.64 -16.46 -4.72
N GLN A 83 -3.86 -15.91 -4.62
CA GLN A 83 -4.58 -15.93 -3.36
C GLN A 83 -5.46 -17.17 -3.27
N GLY A 84 -5.11 -18.06 -2.34
CA GLY A 84 -5.66 -19.40 -2.18
C GLY A 84 -4.62 -20.49 -2.47
N ASP A 85 -4.89 -21.70 -2.00
CA ASP A 85 -4.06 -22.86 -2.30
C ASP A 85 -4.26 -23.26 -3.76
N ALA A 86 -3.19 -23.29 -4.56
CA ALA A 86 -3.29 -23.56 -6.00
C ALA A 86 -2.54 -24.81 -6.45
N THR A 87 -3.05 -25.45 -7.51
CA THR A 87 -2.40 -26.56 -8.23
C THR A 87 -2.22 -26.16 -9.69
N VAL A 88 -1.00 -26.29 -10.20
CA VAL A 88 -0.64 -25.89 -11.57
C VAL A 88 -0.46 -27.13 -12.43
N THR A 89 -1.14 -27.16 -13.57
CA THR A 89 -1.13 -28.27 -14.52
C THR A 89 -0.75 -27.76 -15.91
N VAL A 90 0.15 -28.47 -16.60
CA VAL A 90 0.56 -28.22 -17.98
C VAL A 90 0.27 -29.47 -18.81
N ASN A 91 -0.53 -29.34 -19.88
CA ASN A 91 -0.93 -30.45 -20.76
C ASN A 91 -1.43 -31.70 -20.00
N GLY A 92 -2.22 -31.49 -18.95
CA GLY A 92 -2.77 -32.56 -18.11
C GLY A 92 -1.81 -33.13 -17.06
N THR A 93 -0.55 -32.65 -16.97
CA THR A 93 0.42 -33.06 -15.96
C THR A 93 0.56 -31.99 -14.87
N VAL A 94 0.42 -32.37 -13.60
CA VAL A 94 0.64 -31.46 -12.47
C VAL A 94 2.13 -31.14 -12.36
N VAL A 95 2.49 -29.86 -12.41
CA VAL A 95 3.87 -29.38 -12.34
C VAL A 95 4.24 -28.79 -10.97
N GLY A 96 3.24 -28.47 -10.13
CA GLY A 96 3.49 -28.02 -8.77
C GLY A 96 2.27 -27.43 -8.08
N SER A 97 2.49 -26.94 -6.86
CA SER A 97 1.46 -26.29 -6.04
C SER A 97 1.97 -24.99 -5.41
N ILE A 98 1.08 -24.03 -5.24
CA ILE A 98 1.32 -22.76 -4.56
C ILE A 98 0.52 -22.76 -3.25
N ARG A 99 1.18 -22.39 -2.15
CA ARG A 99 0.61 -22.43 -0.79
C ARG A 99 0.77 -21.12 0.00
N SER A 100 1.36 -20.10 -0.62
CA SER A 100 1.50 -18.77 -0.03
C SER A 100 0.80 -17.75 -0.91
N GLY A 101 -0.01 -16.90 -0.29
CA GLY A 101 -0.84 -15.89 -0.97
C GLY A 101 -0.05 -14.78 -1.65
N TYR A 102 1.18 -14.51 -1.17
CA TYR A 102 1.88 -13.25 -1.44
C TYR A 102 3.28 -13.39 -2.02
N THR A 103 3.87 -14.60 -1.97
CA THR A 103 5.23 -14.85 -2.47
C THR A 103 5.23 -15.30 -3.93
N GLU A 104 6.35 -15.08 -4.61
CA GLU A 104 6.52 -15.51 -6.01
C GLU A 104 6.84 -17.00 -6.10
N PHE A 105 6.27 -17.67 -7.10
CA PHE A 105 6.58 -19.06 -7.43
C PHE A 105 6.98 -19.19 -8.89
N GLU A 106 7.95 -20.05 -9.17
CA GLU A 106 8.38 -20.39 -10.52
C GLU A 106 8.44 -21.90 -10.68
N PHE A 107 7.87 -22.41 -11.78
CA PHE A 107 7.94 -23.83 -12.15
C PHE A 107 8.65 -23.95 -13.50
N GLU A 108 9.74 -24.72 -13.57
CA GLU A 108 10.33 -25.10 -14.87
C GLU A 108 9.40 -26.12 -15.54
N ILE A 109 8.92 -25.82 -16.75
CA ILE A 109 7.87 -26.60 -17.42
C ILE A 109 8.33 -27.21 -18.75
N GLY A 110 9.58 -27.01 -19.15
CA GLY A 110 10.11 -27.39 -20.48
C GLY A 110 9.86 -28.84 -20.88
N GLU A 111 9.93 -29.78 -19.93
CA GLU A 111 9.71 -31.22 -20.15
C GLU A 111 8.23 -31.57 -20.36
N HIS A 112 7.32 -30.71 -19.94
CA HIS A 112 5.87 -30.91 -20.03
C HIS A 112 5.25 -30.23 -21.27
N LEU A 113 6.06 -29.51 -22.06
CA LEU A 113 5.62 -28.81 -23.25
C LEU A 113 5.60 -29.70 -24.51
N ALA A 114 4.50 -29.62 -25.26
CA ALA A 114 4.44 -29.99 -26.66
C ALA A 114 5.04 -28.86 -27.52
N TRP A 115 6.34 -28.96 -27.78
CA TRP A 115 7.09 -27.99 -28.59
C TRP A 115 6.60 -27.97 -30.06
N GLY A 116 6.53 -26.77 -30.64
CA GLY A 116 5.99 -26.54 -31.98
C GLY A 116 4.47 -26.72 -32.08
N ALA A 117 3.78 -26.77 -30.94
CA ALA A 117 2.33 -26.97 -30.84
C ALA A 117 1.72 -26.10 -29.73
N SER A 118 0.40 -26.08 -29.67
CA SER A 118 -0.34 -25.41 -28.59
C SER A 118 -0.24 -26.19 -27.27
N ASN A 119 -0.07 -25.47 -26.18
CA ASN A 119 0.04 -26.01 -24.83
C ASN A 119 -1.03 -25.41 -23.94
N THR A 120 -1.69 -26.23 -23.13
CA THR A 120 -2.72 -25.77 -22.19
C THR A 120 -2.15 -25.69 -20.78
N PHE A 121 -2.30 -24.53 -20.15
CA PHE A 121 -2.02 -24.33 -18.74
C PHE A 121 -3.34 -24.26 -17.98
N VAL A 122 -3.42 -24.94 -16.84
CA VAL A 122 -4.58 -24.94 -15.95
C VAL A 122 -4.10 -24.65 -14.54
N VAL A 123 -4.80 -23.75 -13.85
CA VAL A 123 -4.55 -23.42 -12.44
C VAL A 123 -5.86 -23.57 -11.67
N ASP A 124 -5.91 -24.58 -10.81
CA ASP A 124 -7.00 -24.77 -9.85
C ASP A 124 -6.63 -24.06 -8.55
N VAL A 125 -7.44 -23.09 -8.13
CA VAL A 125 -7.25 -22.29 -6.91
C VAL A 125 -8.39 -22.58 -5.93
N ASP A 126 -8.06 -22.89 -4.69
CA ASP A 126 -9.03 -23.08 -3.61
C ASP A 126 -8.76 -22.10 -2.47
N ASN A 127 -9.69 -21.18 -2.27
CA ASN A 127 -9.68 -20.23 -1.16
C ASN A 127 -10.98 -20.35 -0.34
N ALA A 128 -11.70 -21.47 -0.41
CA ALA A 128 -13.05 -21.58 0.12
C ALA A 128 -13.09 -21.60 1.67
N ALA A 129 -12.05 -22.13 2.31
CA ALA A 129 -11.88 -22.09 3.76
C ALA A 129 -11.47 -20.68 4.20
N GLN A 130 -12.35 -19.95 4.88
CA GLN A 130 -12.13 -18.59 5.37
C GLN A 130 -12.58 -18.46 6.83
N PRO A 131 -12.00 -17.53 7.61
CA PRO A 131 -10.98 -16.55 7.23
C PRO A 131 -9.55 -17.12 7.19
N THR A 132 -8.79 -16.73 6.17
CA THR A 132 -7.34 -17.02 6.00
C THR A 132 -6.43 -15.91 6.56
N GLY A 133 -7.00 -14.75 6.88
CA GLY A 133 -6.30 -13.57 7.40
C GLY A 133 -7.28 -12.62 8.10
N ARG A 134 -6.85 -11.37 8.37
CA ARG A 134 -7.64 -10.36 9.11
C ARG A 134 -8.15 -9.20 8.23
N TRP A 135 -7.75 -9.18 6.96
CA TRP A 135 -8.11 -8.17 5.96
C TRP A 135 -8.53 -8.86 4.67
N TYR A 136 -9.10 -8.09 3.74
CA TYR A 136 -9.57 -8.62 2.46
C TYR A 136 -8.41 -9.24 1.66
N PRO A 137 -8.42 -10.57 1.43
CA PRO A 137 -7.31 -11.23 0.74
C PRO A 137 -7.42 -11.13 -0.79
N GLY A 138 -8.64 -11.07 -1.31
CA GLY A 138 -8.94 -11.46 -2.69
C GLY A 138 -8.95 -12.98 -2.88
N SER A 139 -9.14 -13.44 -4.12
CA SER A 139 -8.99 -14.84 -4.52
C SER A 139 -8.50 -14.97 -5.97
N GLY A 140 -7.67 -15.97 -6.25
CA GLY A 140 -7.25 -16.29 -7.61
C GLY A 140 -5.95 -15.62 -8.06
N LEU A 141 -5.82 -15.42 -9.38
CA LEU A 141 -4.61 -14.92 -10.04
C LEU A 141 -4.56 -13.38 -10.03
N TYR A 142 -4.47 -12.80 -8.83
CA TYR A 142 -4.57 -11.35 -8.59
C TYR A 142 -3.30 -10.56 -8.93
N ARG A 143 -2.18 -11.25 -9.23
CA ARG A 143 -0.92 -10.68 -9.72
C ARG A 143 -0.53 -11.32 -11.05
N PRO A 144 0.40 -10.71 -11.81
CA PRO A 144 0.81 -11.21 -13.12
C PRO A 144 1.29 -12.68 -13.09
N VAL A 145 0.98 -13.39 -14.18
CA VAL A 145 1.53 -14.70 -14.53
C VAL A 145 2.32 -14.56 -15.81
N SER A 146 3.56 -15.05 -15.83
CA SER A 146 4.45 -14.88 -17.00
C SER A 146 5.15 -16.17 -17.39
N LEU A 147 5.29 -16.40 -18.68
CA LEU A 147 6.27 -17.35 -19.23
C LEU A 147 7.63 -16.69 -19.33
N LEU A 148 8.65 -17.36 -18.82
CA LEU A 148 10.03 -16.94 -18.87
C LEU A 148 10.79 -17.88 -19.81
N LEU A 149 11.10 -17.39 -21.01
CA LEU A 149 11.95 -18.08 -21.97
C LEU A 149 13.40 -17.70 -21.66
N ARG A 150 14.16 -18.69 -21.19
CA ARG A 150 15.47 -18.52 -20.59
C ARG A 150 16.53 -19.23 -21.43
N PRO A 151 17.46 -18.50 -22.05
CA PRO A 151 18.61 -19.12 -22.69
C PRO A 151 19.37 -20.05 -21.74
N ALA A 152 19.96 -21.11 -22.28
CA ALA A 152 20.73 -22.08 -21.50
C ALA A 152 21.84 -21.39 -20.67
N VAL A 153 22.65 -20.57 -21.35
CA VAL A 153 23.64 -19.69 -20.71
C VAL A 153 22.97 -18.39 -20.28
N ARG A 154 22.97 -18.10 -18.97
CA ARG A 154 22.35 -16.90 -18.40
C ARG A 154 22.85 -16.60 -17.01
N PHE A 155 22.62 -15.39 -16.51
CA PHE A 155 22.73 -15.14 -15.08
C PHE A 155 21.66 -15.93 -14.31
N ALA A 156 22.01 -16.46 -13.13
CA ALA A 156 21.03 -17.08 -12.24
C ALA A 156 19.92 -16.07 -11.86
N PRO A 157 18.70 -16.50 -11.48
CA PRO A 157 17.62 -15.60 -11.09
C PRO A 157 18.04 -14.56 -10.05
N ASP A 158 18.79 -15.00 -9.03
CA ASP A 158 19.39 -14.18 -7.97
C ASP A 158 20.89 -13.89 -8.20
N GLY A 159 21.34 -14.09 -9.44
CA GLY A 159 22.74 -14.10 -9.85
C GLY A 159 23.32 -12.75 -10.21
N LEU A 160 22.63 -11.63 -9.96
CA LEU A 160 23.20 -10.28 -10.04
C LEU A 160 22.86 -9.55 -8.75
N LYS A 161 23.86 -9.25 -7.92
CA LYS A 161 23.71 -8.65 -6.60
C LYS A 161 24.43 -7.30 -6.57
N VAL A 162 23.66 -6.21 -6.48
CA VAL A 162 24.18 -4.85 -6.56
C VAL A 162 24.29 -4.24 -5.18
N ARG A 163 25.50 -3.86 -4.78
CA ARG A 163 25.77 -3.25 -3.47
C ARG A 163 26.53 -1.95 -3.64
N THR A 164 26.06 -0.87 -3.04
CA THR A 164 26.82 0.40 -2.98
C THR A 164 27.57 0.43 -1.65
N LEU A 165 28.90 0.24 -1.70
CA LEU A 165 29.74 0.12 -0.51
C LEU A 165 30.00 1.49 0.13
N SER A 166 30.21 2.51 -0.70
CA SER A 166 30.41 3.89 -0.27
C SER A 166 29.85 4.84 -1.31
N ILE A 167 29.37 6.01 -0.86
CA ILE A 167 28.91 7.08 -1.76
C ILE A 167 29.20 8.44 -1.15
N THR A 168 29.83 9.30 -1.95
CA THR A 168 30.11 10.70 -1.67
C THR A 168 29.69 11.55 -2.86
N ALA A 169 29.82 12.88 -2.76
CA ALA A 169 29.60 13.76 -3.90
C ALA A 169 30.63 13.55 -5.03
N ALA A 170 31.80 13.00 -4.72
CA ALA A 170 32.89 12.81 -5.69
C ALA A 170 32.85 11.43 -6.35
N THR A 171 32.58 10.38 -5.58
CA THR A 171 32.67 8.99 -6.05
C THR A 171 31.65 8.09 -5.34
N ALA A 172 31.21 7.03 -6.02
CA ALA A 172 30.57 5.87 -5.41
C ALA A 172 31.36 4.60 -5.75
N GLU A 173 31.53 3.72 -4.77
CA GLU A 173 32.08 2.38 -4.95
C GLU A 173 30.93 1.38 -4.96
N VAL A 174 30.78 0.66 -6.07
CA VAL A 174 29.68 -0.29 -6.29
C VAL A 174 30.25 -1.67 -6.57
N GLN A 175 29.69 -2.68 -5.90
CA GLN A 175 30.06 -4.07 -6.06
C GLN A 175 28.92 -4.82 -6.76
N ILE A 176 29.26 -5.59 -7.80
CA ILE A 176 28.33 -6.44 -8.53
C ILE A 176 28.77 -7.89 -8.35
N GLY A 177 28.09 -8.62 -7.46
CA GLY A 177 28.24 -10.07 -7.38
C GLY A 177 27.48 -10.73 -8.53
N TYR A 178 28.10 -11.70 -9.20
CA TYR A 178 27.47 -12.41 -10.30
C TYR A 178 27.57 -13.94 -10.18
N SER A 179 26.56 -14.64 -10.70
CA SER A 179 26.53 -16.10 -10.89
C SER A 179 25.84 -16.45 -12.20
N VAL A 180 26.45 -17.36 -12.98
CA VAL A 180 26.03 -17.78 -14.31
C VAL A 180 25.65 -19.26 -14.30
N LEU A 181 24.53 -19.58 -14.96
CA LEU A 181 24.05 -20.94 -15.19
C LEU A 181 24.33 -21.40 -16.63
N GLY A 182 24.34 -22.72 -16.84
CA GLY A 182 24.49 -23.33 -18.17
C GLY A 182 25.93 -23.41 -18.67
N LEU A 183 26.91 -23.08 -17.83
CA LEU A 183 28.34 -23.19 -18.11
C LEU A 183 29.05 -23.87 -16.95
N GLU A 184 29.96 -24.79 -17.25
CA GLU A 184 30.98 -25.28 -16.31
C GLU A 184 32.33 -24.60 -16.53
N ASP A 185 32.45 -23.85 -17.63
CA ASP A 185 33.68 -23.24 -18.10
C ASP A 185 34.07 -22.00 -17.29
N ARG A 186 35.26 -22.04 -16.69
CA ARG A 186 35.86 -20.93 -15.94
C ARG A 186 36.44 -19.85 -16.85
N THR A 187 36.34 -19.94 -18.18
CA THR A 187 36.84 -18.93 -19.13
C THR A 187 35.78 -17.96 -19.66
N ALA A 188 34.50 -18.15 -19.30
CA ALA A 188 33.41 -17.25 -19.69
C ALA A 188 33.69 -15.80 -19.25
N ARG A 189 33.56 -14.84 -20.17
CA ARG A 189 33.74 -13.41 -19.87
C ARG A 189 32.44 -12.83 -19.36
N VAL A 190 32.50 -12.12 -18.26
CA VAL A 190 31.36 -11.37 -17.71
C VAL A 190 31.71 -9.89 -17.76
N ALA A 191 30.85 -9.08 -18.36
CA ALA A 191 31.00 -7.64 -18.44
C ALA A 191 29.78 -6.95 -17.85
N VAL A 192 29.99 -5.89 -17.09
CA VAL A 192 28.90 -5.05 -16.56
C VAL A 192 29.13 -3.60 -16.95
N GLU A 193 28.06 -2.94 -17.39
CA GLU A 193 28.01 -1.52 -17.71
C GLU A 193 26.93 -0.87 -16.83
N LEU A 194 27.27 0.23 -16.17
CA LEU A 194 26.31 1.09 -15.49
C LEU A 194 26.08 2.34 -16.33
N ARG A 195 24.82 2.67 -16.63
CA ARG A 195 24.45 3.80 -17.50
C ARG A 195 23.48 4.78 -16.82
N ASP A 196 23.72 6.07 -17.02
CA ASP A 196 22.76 7.15 -16.74
C ASP A 196 22.11 7.57 -18.07
N GLY A 197 20.90 7.08 -18.31
CA GLY A 197 20.24 7.15 -19.61
C GLY A 197 21.12 6.52 -20.69
N LYS A 198 21.55 7.30 -21.68
CA LYS A 198 22.40 6.80 -22.77
C LYS A 198 23.90 6.81 -22.43
N THR A 199 24.31 7.45 -21.34
CA THR A 199 25.71 7.68 -20.99
C THR A 199 26.26 6.52 -20.16
N LEU A 200 27.37 5.91 -20.59
CA LEU A 200 28.13 4.96 -19.78
C LEU A 200 28.85 5.71 -18.65
N VAL A 201 28.59 5.34 -17.40
CA VAL A 201 29.20 6.01 -16.23
C VAL A 201 30.27 5.16 -15.53
N SER A 202 30.18 3.83 -15.63
CA SER A 202 31.22 2.91 -15.16
C SER A 202 31.06 1.55 -15.84
N SER A 203 32.14 0.79 -15.96
CA SER A 203 32.11 -0.59 -16.44
C SER A 203 33.19 -1.43 -15.78
N ALA A 204 32.98 -2.74 -15.72
CA ALA A 204 33.97 -3.70 -15.24
C ALA A 204 33.79 -5.04 -15.96
N ASP A 205 34.86 -5.81 -16.02
CA ASP A 205 34.88 -7.15 -16.60
C ASP A 205 35.54 -8.16 -15.67
N GLY A 206 35.16 -9.43 -15.82
CA GLY A 206 35.72 -10.55 -15.10
C GLY A 206 35.59 -11.84 -15.90
N VAL A 207 36.11 -12.92 -15.33
CA VAL A 207 36.18 -14.22 -15.98
C VAL A 207 35.72 -15.30 -15.01
N GLY A 208 34.89 -16.22 -15.50
CA GLY A 208 34.34 -17.35 -14.77
C GLY A 208 32.81 -17.28 -14.59
N VAL A 209 32.27 -18.31 -13.94
CA VAL A 209 30.81 -18.49 -13.76
C VAL A 209 30.28 -17.91 -12.45
N GLU A 210 31.16 -17.47 -11.57
CA GLU A 210 30.80 -16.78 -10.32
C GLU A 210 31.94 -15.83 -9.96
N GLY A 211 31.59 -14.64 -9.48
CA GLY A 211 32.60 -13.65 -9.12
C GLY A 211 32.01 -12.35 -8.63
N VAL A 212 32.89 -11.38 -8.45
CA VAL A 212 32.55 -10.05 -7.93
C VAL A 212 33.30 -9.01 -8.74
N LEU A 213 32.56 -8.06 -9.31
CA LEU A 213 33.09 -6.93 -10.06
C LEU A 213 32.95 -5.64 -9.24
N SER A 214 33.90 -4.73 -9.40
CA SER A 214 33.90 -3.42 -8.73
C SER A 214 33.81 -2.30 -9.75
N LEU A 215 32.91 -1.36 -9.51
CA LEU A 215 32.66 -0.18 -10.30
C LEU A 215 32.96 1.06 -9.45
N VAL A 216 33.54 2.09 -10.08
CA VAL A 216 33.73 3.41 -9.47
C VAL A 216 32.97 4.41 -10.33
N VAL A 217 31.97 5.05 -9.74
CA VAL A 217 31.13 6.03 -10.42
C VAL A 217 31.55 7.43 -9.98
N ASP A 218 32.11 8.21 -10.90
CA ASP A 218 32.48 9.60 -10.65
C ASP A 218 31.23 10.49 -10.60
N ARG A 219 31.20 11.39 -9.60
CA ARG A 219 30.11 12.34 -9.32
C ARG A 219 28.73 11.67 -9.39
N PRO A 220 28.49 10.65 -8.56
CA PRO A 220 27.29 9.84 -8.62
C PRO A 220 26.05 10.68 -8.25
N ARG A 221 24.93 10.35 -8.87
CA ARG A 221 23.61 10.85 -8.49
C ARG A 221 22.98 9.81 -7.57
N ALA A 222 23.04 10.06 -6.27
CA ALA A 222 22.54 9.13 -5.28
C ALA A 222 21.01 9.00 -5.31
N TRP A 223 20.51 7.79 -5.06
CA TRP A 223 19.09 7.54 -4.83
C TRP A 223 18.71 7.89 -3.38
N SER A 224 17.58 8.54 -3.20
CA SER A 224 16.92 8.80 -1.91
C SER A 224 15.43 9.03 -2.14
N ALA A 225 14.64 9.13 -1.07
CA ALA A 225 13.22 9.45 -1.21
C ALA A 225 13.00 10.82 -1.89
N ASP A 226 13.89 11.79 -1.70
CA ASP A 226 13.74 13.13 -2.29
C ASP A 226 14.44 13.27 -3.64
N SER A 227 15.27 12.29 -4.02
CA SER A 227 16.02 12.27 -5.28
C SER A 227 16.14 10.83 -5.77
N PRO A 228 15.07 10.25 -6.36
CA PRO A 228 15.00 8.84 -6.71
C PRO A 228 15.71 8.53 -8.04
N HIS A 229 17.00 8.84 -8.14
CA HIS A 229 17.72 8.61 -9.38
C HIS A 229 18.02 7.12 -9.62
N LEU A 230 17.64 6.61 -10.79
CA LEU A 230 17.84 5.23 -11.21
C LEU A 230 18.80 5.18 -12.41
N TYR A 231 19.78 4.30 -12.31
CA TYR A 231 20.68 3.89 -13.38
C TYR A 231 20.17 2.61 -14.05
N GLU A 232 20.66 2.33 -15.26
CA GLU A 232 20.54 1.03 -15.91
C GLU A 232 21.84 0.24 -15.76
N LEU A 233 21.79 -0.90 -15.09
CA LEU A 233 22.87 -1.89 -15.08
C LEU A 233 22.63 -2.87 -16.22
N ILE A 234 23.58 -2.99 -17.13
CA ILE A 234 23.59 -3.98 -18.21
C ILE A 234 24.70 -4.97 -17.92
N ALA A 235 24.34 -6.22 -17.63
CA ALA A 235 25.29 -7.31 -17.43
C ALA A 235 25.27 -8.24 -18.64
N ARG A 236 26.44 -8.66 -19.11
CA ARG A 236 26.61 -9.61 -20.22
C ARG A 236 27.52 -10.75 -19.81
N VAL A 237 27.19 -11.95 -20.26
CA VAL A 237 28.10 -13.09 -20.26
C VAL A 237 28.35 -13.53 -21.69
N ASP A 238 29.62 -13.79 -22.02
CA ASP A 238 30.09 -14.26 -23.32
C ASP A 238 31.00 -15.47 -23.11
N SER A 239 30.57 -16.64 -23.60
CA SER A 239 31.35 -17.88 -23.56
C SER A 239 32.12 -18.16 -24.85
N GLY A 240 32.06 -17.27 -25.85
CA GLY A 240 32.54 -17.50 -27.21
C GLY A 240 31.54 -18.21 -28.11
N ASP A 241 30.76 -19.14 -27.55
CA ASP A 241 29.70 -19.87 -28.24
C ASP A 241 28.31 -19.26 -28.04
N ALA A 242 28.11 -18.53 -26.94
CA ALA A 242 26.84 -17.88 -26.60
C ALA A 242 27.07 -16.56 -25.88
N THR A 243 26.19 -15.58 -26.13
CA THR A 243 26.16 -14.31 -25.41
C THR A 243 24.78 -14.09 -24.80
N TYR A 244 24.73 -13.72 -23.51
CA TYR A 244 23.50 -13.39 -22.80
C TYR A 244 23.59 -12.02 -22.13
N GLU A 245 22.52 -11.22 -22.21
CA GLU A 245 22.38 -9.91 -21.58
C GLU A 245 21.21 -9.90 -20.59
N ARG A 246 21.43 -9.29 -19.41
CA ARG A 246 20.40 -8.95 -18.43
C ARG A 246 20.50 -7.48 -18.05
N ARG A 247 19.35 -6.82 -17.96
CA ARG A 247 19.23 -5.40 -17.58
C ARG A 247 18.49 -5.28 -16.26
N GLU A 248 18.97 -4.39 -15.40
CA GLU A 248 18.38 -4.08 -14.09
C GLU A 248 18.33 -2.57 -13.89
N ARG A 249 17.23 -2.06 -13.32
CA ARG A 249 17.16 -0.68 -12.83
C ARG A 249 17.68 -0.64 -11.41
N VAL A 250 18.65 0.22 -11.12
CA VAL A 250 19.31 0.26 -9.81
C VAL A 250 19.47 1.69 -9.32
N GLY A 251 19.30 1.91 -8.01
CA GLY A 251 19.61 3.18 -7.36
C GLY A 251 20.83 3.05 -6.47
N LEU A 252 21.78 3.98 -6.60
CA LEU A 252 23.00 3.96 -5.78
C LEU A 252 22.74 4.67 -4.46
N ARG A 253 22.85 3.94 -3.34
CA ARG A 253 22.65 4.51 -2.00
C ARG A 253 23.38 3.69 -0.95
N THR A 254 23.73 4.32 0.17
CA THR A 254 24.13 3.61 1.39
C THR A 254 23.05 3.72 2.46
N ILE A 255 22.91 2.67 3.30
CA ILE A 255 22.11 2.70 4.54
C ILE A 255 23.06 2.56 5.71
N ALA A 256 22.82 3.33 6.77
CA ALA A 256 23.36 3.06 8.09
C ALA A 256 22.30 3.35 9.14
N VAL A 257 22.33 2.62 10.25
CA VAL A 257 21.40 2.85 11.37
C VAL A 257 22.11 2.61 12.69
N ASP A 258 21.98 3.54 13.63
CA ASP A 258 22.45 3.39 15.01
C ASP A 258 21.69 4.34 15.94
N SER A 259 21.70 4.08 17.25
CA SER A 259 20.91 4.84 18.22
C SER A 259 21.38 6.29 18.40
N ARG A 260 22.64 6.60 18.06
CA ARG A 260 23.23 7.93 18.27
C ARG A 260 22.88 8.89 17.14
N ASN A 261 22.90 8.38 15.91
CA ASN A 261 22.75 9.17 14.71
C ASN A 261 21.44 8.88 13.95
N GLY A 262 20.69 7.85 14.35
CA GLY A 262 19.46 7.41 13.71
C GLY A 262 19.71 6.72 12.36
N LEU A 263 18.63 6.58 11.58
CA LEU A 263 18.71 6.12 10.20
C LEU A 263 19.42 7.17 9.34
N ARG A 264 20.37 6.72 8.52
CA ARG A 264 21.06 7.56 7.54
C ARG A 264 21.02 6.93 6.17
N ILE A 265 20.64 7.72 5.18
CA ILE A 265 20.73 7.38 3.76
C ILE A 265 21.77 8.31 3.13
N ASN A 266 22.77 7.76 2.46
CA ASN A 266 23.88 8.54 1.87
C ASN A 266 24.59 9.42 2.90
N GLY A 267 24.74 8.91 4.13
CA GLY A 267 25.34 9.63 5.27
C GLY A 267 24.47 10.74 5.87
N ARG A 268 23.29 11.03 5.30
CA ARG A 268 22.36 12.06 5.81
C ARG A 268 21.30 11.41 6.69
N ARG A 269 21.03 12.00 7.86
CA ARG A 269 19.98 11.52 8.77
C ARG A 269 18.61 11.67 8.09
N GLU A 270 17.88 10.58 8.03
CA GLU A 270 16.52 10.50 7.50
C GLU A 270 15.53 10.15 8.60
N LEU A 271 14.31 10.70 8.49
CA LEU A 271 13.20 10.37 9.38
C LEU A 271 12.05 9.79 8.55
N LEU A 272 11.52 8.65 8.97
CA LEU A 272 10.45 7.96 8.25
C LEU A 272 9.09 8.55 8.64
N ARG A 273 8.46 9.23 7.66
CA ARG A 273 7.04 9.63 7.63
C ARG A 273 6.30 8.50 6.93
N GLY A 274 5.95 7.49 7.71
CA GLY A 274 5.52 6.18 7.25
C GLY A 274 4.01 6.01 7.15
N ALA A 275 3.58 5.20 6.18
CA ALA A 275 2.22 4.72 6.00
C ALA A 275 2.18 3.19 6.03
N CYS A 276 1.34 2.57 6.87
CA CYS A 276 0.99 1.16 6.70
C CYS A 276 0.00 1.03 5.53
N MET A 277 0.18 0.00 4.71
CA MET A 277 -0.67 -0.29 3.55
C MET A 277 -0.97 -1.79 3.42
N HIS A 278 -2.22 -2.10 3.09
CA HIS A 278 -2.66 -3.41 2.61
C HIS A 278 -2.56 -3.50 1.06
N HIS A 279 -2.60 -4.70 0.51
CA HIS A 279 -2.41 -4.92 -0.93
C HIS A 279 -3.58 -4.49 -1.80
N ASP A 280 -4.82 -4.51 -1.30
CA ASP A 280 -6.00 -4.23 -2.13
C ASP A 280 -6.00 -2.81 -2.72
N ASN A 281 -6.50 -2.69 -3.94
CA ASN A 281 -6.64 -1.46 -4.70
C ASN A 281 -8.10 -0.96 -4.67
N GLY A 282 -8.81 -1.17 -3.55
CA GLY A 282 -10.16 -0.67 -3.30
C GLY A 282 -11.18 -1.26 -4.26
N VAL A 283 -11.71 -0.44 -5.18
CA VAL A 283 -12.74 -0.86 -6.14
C VAL A 283 -12.26 -1.93 -7.14
N LEU A 284 -10.96 -2.21 -7.19
CA LEU A 284 -10.35 -3.27 -7.99
C LEU A 284 -10.09 -4.56 -7.20
N GLY A 285 -10.42 -4.60 -5.90
CA GLY A 285 -10.03 -5.70 -5.02
C GLY A 285 -8.51 -5.88 -4.98
N ALA A 286 -8.04 -7.12 -4.96
CA ALA A 286 -6.62 -7.46 -4.94
C ALA A 286 -5.93 -7.31 -6.30
N ALA A 287 -6.66 -7.14 -7.41
CA ALA A 287 -6.08 -7.10 -8.75
C ALA A 287 -4.98 -6.02 -8.86
N THR A 288 -3.73 -6.46 -9.06
CA THR A 288 -2.54 -5.62 -8.91
C THR A 288 -2.11 -5.04 -10.26
N HIS A 289 -2.63 -3.85 -10.60
CA HIS A 289 -2.23 -3.12 -11.80
C HIS A 289 -1.11 -2.13 -11.52
N ARG A 290 -0.15 -1.99 -12.45
CA ARG A 290 0.95 -1.02 -12.34
C ARG A 290 0.45 0.40 -12.09
N ALA A 291 -0.55 0.85 -12.83
CA ALA A 291 -1.09 2.21 -12.72
C ALA A 291 -1.79 2.46 -11.36
N ALA A 292 -2.43 1.44 -10.77
CA ALA A 292 -3.07 1.55 -9.46
C ALA A 292 -2.03 1.67 -8.34
N GLU A 293 -1.00 0.83 -8.35
CA GLU A 293 0.11 0.92 -7.39
C GLU A 293 0.85 2.25 -7.48
N TYR A 294 1.16 2.68 -8.71
CA TYR A 294 1.80 3.97 -8.96
C TYR A 294 0.95 5.14 -8.46
N ARG A 295 -0.37 5.10 -8.67
CA ARG A 295 -1.30 6.12 -8.17
C ARG A 295 -1.26 6.22 -6.64
N ARG A 296 -1.31 5.10 -5.92
CA ARG A 296 -1.28 5.10 -4.44
C ARG A 296 0.00 5.73 -3.90
N ILE A 297 1.16 5.32 -4.41
CA ILE A 297 2.46 5.88 -3.98
C ILE A 297 2.59 7.35 -4.36
N ARG A 298 2.14 7.76 -5.55
CA ARG A 298 2.16 9.17 -5.97
C ARG A 298 1.34 10.06 -5.03
N LEU A 299 0.15 9.62 -4.64
CA LEU A 299 -0.73 10.38 -3.75
C LEU A 299 -0.16 10.45 -2.32
N LEU A 300 0.36 9.34 -1.79
CA LEU A 300 1.04 9.32 -0.50
C LEU A 300 2.27 10.23 -0.50
N LYS A 301 3.13 10.13 -1.53
CA LYS A 301 4.31 10.97 -1.68
C LYS A 301 3.95 12.46 -1.75
N GLY A 302 2.95 12.80 -2.55
CA GLY A 302 2.42 14.17 -2.67
C GLY A 302 1.82 14.71 -1.38
N ALA A 303 1.39 13.84 -0.46
CA ALA A 303 0.89 14.21 0.86
C ALA A 303 1.97 14.40 1.92
N GLY A 304 3.24 14.10 1.62
CA GLY A 304 4.38 14.26 2.52
C GLY A 304 4.91 12.96 3.12
N PHE A 305 4.33 11.80 2.79
CA PHE A 305 4.91 10.51 3.16
C PHE A 305 6.22 10.29 2.40
N ASN A 306 7.21 9.68 3.06
CA ASN A 306 8.46 9.24 2.44
C ASN A 306 8.78 7.77 2.71
N ALA A 307 7.92 7.05 3.44
CA ALA A 307 8.04 5.63 3.64
C ALA A 307 6.68 4.91 3.63
N VAL A 308 6.69 3.64 3.21
CA VAL A 308 5.57 2.69 3.32
C VAL A 308 6.03 1.40 3.97
N ARG A 309 5.14 0.78 4.76
CA ARG A 309 5.32 -0.53 5.37
C ARG A 309 4.25 -1.46 4.82
N SER A 310 4.67 -2.63 4.37
CA SER A 310 3.73 -3.66 3.96
C SER A 310 3.07 -4.27 5.18
N ALA A 311 1.76 -4.19 5.27
CA ALA A 311 1.01 -4.69 6.41
C ALA A 311 0.04 -5.78 5.95
N HIS A 312 0.36 -7.07 6.01
CA HIS A 312 1.57 -7.71 6.55
C HIS A 312 2.03 -8.84 5.62
N HIS A 313 2.58 -8.49 4.46
CA HIS A 313 2.88 -9.43 3.37
C HIS A 313 4.01 -8.94 2.45
N PRO A 314 4.67 -9.79 1.66
CA PRO A 314 5.55 -9.33 0.58
C PRO A 314 4.82 -8.45 -0.44
N MET A 315 5.37 -7.27 -0.78
CA MET A 315 4.82 -6.33 -1.75
C MET A 315 4.95 -6.84 -3.19
N SER A 316 4.04 -6.39 -4.06
CA SER A 316 4.09 -6.69 -5.49
C SER A 316 5.27 -5.99 -6.17
N ARG A 317 5.72 -6.52 -7.32
CA ARG A 317 6.74 -5.86 -8.15
C ARG A 317 6.32 -4.45 -8.57
N HIS A 318 5.06 -4.27 -8.94
CA HIS A 318 4.51 -2.99 -9.36
C HIS A 318 4.52 -1.92 -8.25
N LEU A 319 4.24 -2.29 -7.00
CA LEU A 319 4.33 -1.38 -5.87
C LEU A 319 5.78 -0.98 -5.57
N LEU A 320 6.71 -1.93 -5.67
CA LEU A 320 8.14 -1.65 -5.50
C LEU A 320 8.71 -0.81 -6.67
N ASP A 321 8.28 -1.06 -7.91
CA ASP A 321 8.61 -0.21 -9.06
C ASP A 321 8.16 1.24 -8.82
N ALA A 322 6.92 1.43 -8.34
CA ALA A 322 6.42 2.76 -8.00
C ALA A 322 7.25 3.42 -6.89
N CYS A 323 7.64 2.66 -5.86
CA CYS A 323 8.49 3.18 -4.78
C CYS A 323 9.90 3.57 -5.25
N ASP A 324 10.51 2.77 -6.10
CA ASP A 324 11.83 3.05 -6.70
C ASP A 324 11.78 4.32 -7.57
N GLU A 325 10.74 4.45 -8.39
CA GLU A 325 10.56 5.55 -9.35
C GLU A 325 10.19 6.89 -8.68
N LEU A 326 9.30 6.85 -7.67
CA LEU A 326 8.77 8.06 -7.02
C LEU A 326 9.56 8.49 -5.77
N GLY A 327 10.48 7.66 -5.29
CA GLY A 327 11.24 7.93 -4.07
C GLY A 327 10.42 7.71 -2.81
N MET A 328 10.11 6.45 -2.54
CA MET A 328 9.44 6.00 -1.33
C MET A 328 10.28 4.91 -0.66
N TYR A 329 10.65 5.10 0.60
CA TYR A 329 11.33 4.04 1.36
C TYR A 329 10.34 2.91 1.71
N VAL A 330 10.81 1.68 1.69
CA VAL A 330 9.99 0.48 1.94
C VAL A 330 10.52 -0.29 3.13
N VAL A 331 9.62 -0.59 4.06
CA VAL A 331 9.77 -1.66 5.06
C VAL A 331 8.96 -2.85 4.54
N GLU A 332 9.66 -3.84 3.99
CA GLU A 332 9.07 -5.04 3.41
C GLU A 332 8.87 -6.10 4.50
N GLU A 333 7.75 -6.82 4.50
CA GLU A 333 7.36 -7.64 5.65
C GLU A 333 7.08 -9.10 5.28
N LEU A 334 7.70 -10.01 6.04
CA LEU A 334 7.65 -11.44 5.77
C LEU A 334 6.28 -12.07 6.07
N ALA A 335 5.70 -11.79 7.25
CA ALA A 335 4.52 -12.51 7.71
C ALA A 335 3.70 -11.78 8.79
N ASP A 336 2.38 -12.03 8.83
CA ASP A 336 1.50 -11.62 9.95
C ASP A 336 1.50 -12.62 11.10
N TYR A 337 1.86 -13.88 10.87
CA TYR A 337 1.86 -14.94 11.88
C TYR A 337 3.11 -15.79 11.74
N TRP A 338 3.50 -16.44 12.84
CA TRP A 338 4.49 -17.51 12.81
C TRP A 338 3.78 -18.83 13.02
N VAL A 339 3.83 -19.39 14.23
CA VAL A 339 3.35 -20.75 14.52
C VAL A 339 2.06 -20.75 15.34
N ALA A 340 1.71 -19.61 15.92
CA ALA A 340 0.42 -19.34 16.51
C ALA A 340 -0.51 -18.69 15.48
N SER A 341 -1.60 -19.38 15.15
CA SER A 341 -2.65 -18.85 14.28
C SER A 341 -3.30 -17.59 14.86
N LYS A 342 -3.56 -16.62 13.99
CA LYS A 342 -4.39 -15.44 14.22
C LYS A 342 -5.79 -15.59 13.61
N SER A 343 -5.94 -16.42 12.59
CA SER A 343 -7.21 -16.72 11.90
C SER A 343 -7.42 -18.24 11.80
N ALA A 344 -8.68 -18.68 11.63
CA ALA A 344 -9.03 -20.10 11.67
C ALA A 344 -8.38 -20.96 10.58
N HIS A 345 -8.10 -20.36 9.42
CA HIS A 345 -7.51 -21.03 8.26
C HIS A 345 -6.26 -20.29 7.73
N ASP A 346 -5.51 -19.63 8.61
CA ASP A 346 -4.18 -19.14 8.22
C ASP A 346 -3.17 -20.28 8.03
N ALA A 347 -1.96 -19.96 7.60
CA ALA A 347 -0.91 -20.94 7.30
C ALA A 347 0.13 -21.09 8.43
N ALA A 348 -0.24 -20.78 9.69
CA ALA A 348 0.70 -20.86 10.80
C ALA A 348 1.22 -22.30 11.06
N ASP A 349 0.40 -23.30 10.73
CA ASP A 349 0.71 -24.72 10.86
C ASP A 349 1.92 -25.16 10.00
N ARG A 350 2.17 -24.47 8.88
CA ARG A 350 3.23 -24.75 7.91
C ARG A 350 4.40 -23.78 7.98
N PHE A 351 4.31 -22.73 8.81
CA PHE A 351 5.29 -21.63 8.82
C PHE A 351 6.72 -22.12 9.03
N HIS A 352 6.96 -23.05 9.97
CA HIS A 352 8.30 -23.61 10.23
C HIS A 352 8.96 -24.23 9.00
N GLU A 353 8.17 -24.77 8.08
CA GLU A 353 8.63 -25.44 6.86
C GLU A 353 8.84 -24.44 5.71
N THR A 354 8.02 -23.40 5.62
CA THR A 354 7.98 -22.52 4.44
C THR A 354 8.74 -21.20 4.60
N TRP A 355 8.88 -20.67 5.82
CA TRP A 355 9.33 -19.27 6.02
C TRP A 355 10.68 -18.95 5.39
N ARG A 356 11.62 -19.91 5.36
CA ARG A 356 12.95 -19.71 4.76
C ARG A 356 12.87 -19.50 3.27
N GLU A 357 12.07 -20.33 2.59
CA GLU A 357 11.86 -20.22 1.15
C GLU A 357 11.09 -18.95 0.80
N ASP A 358 10.10 -18.58 1.61
CA ASP A 358 9.33 -17.35 1.46
C ASP A 358 10.21 -16.10 1.66
N ALA A 359 11.11 -16.12 2.65
CA ALA A 359 12.10 -15.07 2.86
C ALA A 359 13.10 -14.99 1.68
N ASP A 360 13.57 -16.12 1.17
CA ASP A 360 14.48 -16.15 0.01
C ASP A 360 13.82 -15.60 -1.26
N ARG A 361 12.53 -15.92 -1.49
CA ARG A 361 11.74 -15.38 -2.60
C ARG A 361 11.55 -13.87 -2.47
N MET A 362 11.22 -13.39 -1.28
CA MET A 362 11.10 -11.95 -0.98
C MET A 362 12.42 -11.23 -1.26
N ILE A 363 13.53 -11.67 -0.65
CA ILE A 363 14.84 -11.03 -0.81
C ILE A 363 15.32 -11.06 -2.27
N ARG A 364 15.09 -12.15 -2.99
CA ARG A 364 15.42 -12.25 -4.42
C ARG A 364 14.72 -11.19 -5.26
N LYS A 365 13.46 -10.88 -4.97
CA LYS A 365 12.68 -9.81 -5.62
C LYS A 365 13.20 -8.41 -5.25
N ASP A 366 13.75 -8.27 -4.04
CA ASP A 366 13.88 -6.96 -3.38
C ASP A 366 15.31 -6.43 -3.28
N ARG A 367 16.34 -7.27 -3.30
CA ARG A 367 17.70 -6.86 -2.94
C ARG A 367 18.31 -5.75 -3.81
N ASN A 368 17.95 -5.70 -5.09
CA ASN A 368 18.45 -4.68 -6.01
C ASN A 368 17.55 -3.43 -6.03
N ARG A 369 16.42 -3.46 -5.31
CA ARG A 369 15.49 -2.34 -5.18
C ARG A 369 16.07 -1.30 -4.23
N PRO A 370 16.36 -0.06 -4.69
CA PRO A 370 16.87 0.98 -3.82
C PRO A 370 15.84 1.45 -2.77
N SER A 371 14.54 1.31 -3.06
CA SER A 371 13.44 1.66 -2.15
C SER A 371 13.41 0.79 -0.89
N VAL A 372 13.74 -0.49 -0.99
CA VAL A 372 13.73 -1.41 0.16
C VAL A 372 14.90 -1.06 1.08
N ILE A 373 14.58 -0.55 2.26
CA ILE A 373 15.57 -0.11 3.24
C ILE A 373 15.63 -0.98 4.49
N MET A 374 14.66 -1.86 4.69
CA MET A 374 14.51 -2.64 5.92
C MET A 374 13.59 -3.84 5.67
N TYR A 375 13.89 -4.96 6.33
CA TYR A 375 13.02 -6.14 6.35
C TYR A 375 12.37 -6.30 7.73
N ALA A 376 11.06 -6.53 7.76
CA ALA A 376 10.31 -6.86 8.97
C ALA A 376 10.09 -8.38 9.05
N ALA A 377 10.60 -9.00 10.10
CA ALA A 377 10.51 -10.45 10.33
C ALA A 377 9.10 -10.95 10.64
N GLY A 378 8.22 -10.05 11.11
CA GLY A 378 6.82 -10.34 11.35
C GLY A 378 6.10 -9.24 12.11
N ASN A 379 4.78 -9.39 12.24
CA ASN A 379 3.90 -8.42 12.88
C ASN A 379 3.08 -9.01 14.03
N GLU A 380 3.08 -8.31 15.16
CA GLU A 380 2.27 -8.64 16.34
C GLU A 380 2.29 -10.13 16.72
N ILE A 381 3.48 -10.72 16.61
CA ILE A 381 3.71 -12.14 16.83
C ILE A 381 3.65 -12.45 18.33
N PRO A 382 2.60 -13.15 18.82
CA PRO A 382 2.42 -13.37 20.27
C PRO A 382 3.57 -14.17 20.90
N GLU A 383 4.22 -15.04 20.13
CA GLU A 383 5.31 -15.92 20.56
C GLU A 383 6.56 -15.14 20.98
N THR A 384 6.72 -13.89 20.53
CA THR A 384 7.88 -13.04 20.88
C THR A 384 7.99 -12.74 22.38
N ALA A 385 6.94 -13.04 23.16
CA ALA A 385 6.96 -13.02 24.62
C ALA A 385 7.50 -14.32 25.28
N THR A 386 7.91 -15.31 24.50
CA THR A 386 8.37 -16.64 24.95
C THR A 386 9.81 -16.94 24.52
N PRO A 387 10.56 -17.81 25.23
CA PRO A 387 11.91 -18.18 24.81
C PRO A 387 12.00 -18.75 23.39
N GLN A 388 11.02 -19.56 22.98
CA GLN A 388 10.97 -20.14 21.64
C GLN A 388 10.77 -19.08 20.56
N GLY A 389 9.91 -18.08 20.80
CA GLY A 389 9.74 -16.98 19.85
C GLY A 389 10.95 -16.05 19.79
N VAL A 390 11.68 -15.86 20.90
CA VAL A 390 12.97 -15.13 20.87
C VAL A 390 14.00 -15.89 20.03
N GLU A 391 14.09 -17.22 20.16
CA GLU A 391 14.97 -18.03 19.32
C GLU A 391 14.59 -17.93 17.84
N LEU A 392 13.30 -18.06 17.51
CA LEU A 392 12.82 -17.93 16.14
C LEU A 392 13.06 -16.52 15.57
N THR A 393 12.97 -15.48 16.40
CA THR A 393 13.37 -14.11 16.01
C THR A 393 14.84 -14.06 15.60
N ARG A 394 15.73 -14.70 16.37
CA ARG A 394 17.16 -14.79 16.06
C ARG A 394 17.42 -15.57 14.78
N GLU A 395 16.76 -16.72 14.60
CA GLU A 395 16.89 -17.54 13.40
C GLU A 395 16.49 -16.78 12.13
N ILE A 396 15.34 -16.11 12.15
CA ILE A 396 14.85 -15.33 11.01
C ILE A 396 15.80 -14.17 10.74
N THR A 397 16.21 -13.43 11.77
CA THR A 397 17.12 -12.27 11.61
C THR A 397 18.47 -12.70 11.02
N ALA A 398 19.05 -13.78 11.53
CA ALA A 398 20.31 -14.32 11.01
C ALA A 398 20.18 -14.77 9.54
N HIS A 399 19.05 -15.38 9.15
CA HIS A 399 18.78 -15.76 7.76
C HIS A 399 18.68 -14.53 6.85
N LEU A 400 17.94 -13.50 7.27
CA LEU A 400 17.80 -12.25 6.52
C LEU A 400 19.16 -11.55 6.33
N HIS A 401 20.00 -11.46 7.38
CA HIS A 401 21.35 -10.89 7.27
C HIS A 401 22.28 -11.70 6.37
N ALA A 402 22.21 -13.03 6.42
CA ALA A 402 23.01 -13.89 5.56
C ALA A 402 22.63 -13.73 4.09
N ALA A 403 21.33 -13.56 3.81
CA ALA A 403 20.83 -13.37 2.47
C ALA A 403 21.03 -11.94 1.93
N ASP A 404 20.91 -10.92 2.77
CA ASP A 404 21.08 -9.51 2.38
C ASP A 404 21.65 -8.65 3.52
N PRO A 405 22.99 -8.54 3.64
CA PRO A 405 23.65 -7.91 4.78
C PRO A 405 23.57 -6.38 4.81
N ASP A 406 23.08 -5.74 3.74
CA ASP A 406 23.07 -4.27 3.64
C ASP A 406 21.80 -3.63 4.22
N ARG A 407 20.85 -4.45 4.68
CA ARG A 407 19.54 -3.98 5.17
C ARG A 407 19.33 -4.38 6.63
N PRO A 408 18.96 -3.43 7.50
CA PRO A 408 18.56 -3.75 8.86
C PRO A 408 17.28 -4.59 8.89
N VAL A 409 17.16 -5.39 9.94
CA VAL A 409 15.99 -6.19 10.28
C VAL A 409 15.23 -5.52 11.43
N THR A 410 13.90 -5.51 11.33
CA THR A 410 12.97 -5.07 12.38
C THR A 410 11.98 -6.18 12.72
N LEU A 411 11.31 -6.03 13.87
CA LEU A 411 10.17 -6.84 14.27
C LEU A 411 9.11 -5.92 14.88
N ALA A 412 7.88 -5.97 14.35
CA ALA A 412 6.78 -5.14 14.82
C ALA A 412 6.09 -5.82 16.01
N ILE A 413 6.42 -5.40 17.24
CA ILE A 413 5.85 -5.96 18.47
C ILE A 413 4.75 -5.05 19.00
N ASN A 414 3.56 -5.64 19.19
CA ASN A 414 2.49 -5.02 19.97
C ASN A 414 2.71 -5.28 21.47
N LEU A 415 3.18 -4.25 22.16
CA LEU A 415 3.51 -4.35 23.58
C LEU A 415 2.30 -4.69 24.46
N PHE A 416 1.09 -4.29 24.06
CA PHE A 416 -0.12 -4.65 24.78
C PHE A 416 -0.40 -6.16 24.67
N LEU A 417 -0.37 -6.70 23.44
CA LEU A 417 -0.60 -8.13 23.19
C LEU A 417 0.47 -9.00 23.86
N ASN A 418 1.75 -8.69 23.72
CA ASN A 418 2.82 -9.43 24.40
C ASN A 418 2.65 -9.44 25.92
N THR A 419 2.19 -8.33 26.49
CA THR A 419 1.91 -8.27 27.93
C THR A 419 0.77 -9.22 28.31
N LEU A 420 -0.31 -9.29 27.51
CA LEU A 420 -1.40 -10.23 27.75
C LEU A 420 -0.95 -11.69 27.62
N VAL A 421 -0.11 -12.00 26.62
CA VAL A 421 0.49 -13.34 26.44
C VAL A 421 1.32 -13.71 27.67
N SER A 422 2.10 -12.78 28.22
CA SER A 422 2.90 -13.01 29.44
C SER A 422 2.05 -13.35 30.69
N PHE A 423 0.77 -12.99 30.66
CA PHE A 423 -0.23 -13.36 31.68
C PHE A 423 -1.07 -14.60 31.30
N ASN A 424 -0.68 -15.32 30.24
CA ASN A 424 -1.40 -16.46 29.68
C ASN A 424 -2.83 -16.12 29.19
N ARG A 425 -3.04 -14.88 28.71
CA ARG A 425 -4.34 -14.34 28.23
C ARG A 425 -4.27 -13.85 26.78
N SER A 426 -3.71 -14.67 25.88
CA SER A 426 -3.64 -14.30 24.45
C SER A 426 -5.04 -14.23 23.83
N PRO A 427 -5.41 -13.15 23.12
CA PRO A 427 -6.70 -13.09 22.41
C PRO A 427 -6.79 -14.14 21.28
N TYR A 428 -5.66 -14.64 20.80
CA TYR A 428 -5.61 -15.64 19.72
C TYR A 428 -5.82 -17.08 20.20
N LYS A 429 -5.75 -17.36 21.52
CA LYS A 429 -6.04 -18.71 22.06
C LYS A 429 -7.51 -19.09 21.96
N GLU A 430 -8.42 -18.11 22.05
CA GLU A 430 -9.86 -18.34 21.96
C GLU A 430 -10.34 -18.40 20.51
N ALA A 431 -9.74 -17.62 19.60
CA ALA A 431 -10.07 -17.63 18.17
C ALA A 431 -9.77 -18.98 17.48
N ALA A 432 -8.63 -19.61 17.79
CA ALA A 432 -8.27 -20.93 17.27
C ALA A 432 -9.20 -22.07 17.79
N ALA A 433 -9.84 -21.88 18.95
CA ALA A 433 -10.71 -22.87 19.57
C ALA A 433 -12.20 -22.71 19.18
N ALA A 434 -12.62 -21.52 18.74
CA ALA A 434 -14.03 -21.19 18.56
C ALA A 434 -14.60 -21.55 17.17
N GLY A 435 -13.78 -21.66 16.11
CA GLY A 435 -14.24 -22.04 14.76
C GLY A 435 -15.36 -21.16 14.17
N ASP A 436 -15.66 -20.03 14.81
CA ASP A 436 -16.76 -19.13 14.51
C ASP A 436 -16.21 -17.72 14.37
N ALA A 437 -16.56 -17.02 13.29
CA ALA A 437 -16.00 -15.75 12.83
C ALA A 437 -16.45 -14.54 13.69
N GLY A 438 -16.34 -14.68 15.01
CA GLY A 438 -16.61 -13.64 15.98
C GLY A 438 -15.37 -13.41 16.84
N THR A 439 -14.68 -12.28 16.65
CA THR A 439 -13.94 -11.68 17.75
C THR A 439 -14.97 -11.34 18.84
N SER A 440 -15.14 -12.27 19.80
CA SER A 440 -16.19 -12.19 20.81
C SER A 440 -15.85 -11.10 21.84
N MET A 441 -16.17 -9.86 21.49
CA MET A 441 -16.35 -8.75 22.41
C MET A 441 -17.70 -8.09 22.13
N ALA A 442 -18.72 -8.89 21.86
CA ALA A 442 -20.08 -8.43 21.61
C ALA A 442 -20.91 -8.46 22.91
N GLY A 443 -21.43 -7.29 23.32
CA GLY A 443 -22.71 -7.21 24.04
C GLY A 443 -22.71 -6.69 25.48
N SER A 444 -21.60 -6.70 26.23
CA SER A 444 -21.61 -6.18 27.61
C SER A 444 -21.33 -4.67 27.68
N THR A 445 -21.87 -3.99 28.70
CA THR A 445 -21.55 -2.57 28.96
C THR A 445 -20.04 -2.39 29.23
N GLU A 446 -19.38 -3.40 29.77
CA GLU A 446 -17.94 -3.44 30.03
C GLU A 446 -17.11 -3.57 28.73
N ALA A 447 -17.53 -4.41 27.77
CA ALA A 447 -16.88 -4.54 26.47
C ALA A 447 -16.92 -3.23 25.66
N ASN A 448 -18.04 -2.51 25.70
CA ASN A 448 -18.17 -1.20 25.06
C ASN A 448 -17.29 -0.12 25.72
N VAL A 449 -17.11 -0.17 27.05
CA VAL A 449 -16.18 0.73 27.75
C VAL A 449 -14.73 0.40 27.38
N MET A 450 -14.40 -0.89 27.29
CA MET A 450 -13.08 -1.37 26.89
C MET A 450 -12.72 -0.94 25.47
N ILE A 451 -13.63 -1.07 24.50
CA ILE A 451 -13.41 -0.61 23.11
C ILE A 451 -13.17 0.92 23.06
N ASN A 452 -13.99 1.72 23.75
CA ASN A 452 -13.82 3.18 23.77
C ASN A 452 -12.53 3.63 24.49
N GLN A 453 -11.96 2.78 25.35
CA GLN A 453 -10.75 3.09 26.13
C GLN A 453 -9.52 2.31 25.66
N ILE A 454 -9.62 1.48 24.61
CA ILE A 454 -8.56 0.54 24.23
C ILE A 454 -7.24 1.24 23.94
N GLY A 455 -7.25 2.35 23.21
CA GLY A 455 -6.03 3.13 22.95
C GLY A 455 -5.39 3.68 24.23
N ARG A 456 -6.19 4.08 25.24
CA ARG A 456 -5.66 4.48 26.56
C ARG A 456 -5.09 3.28 27.32
N MET A 457 -5.75 2.12 27.24
CA MET A 457 -5.27 0.90 27.86
C MET A 457 -3.94 0.44 27.25
N MET A 458 -3.83 0.43 25.91
CA MET A 458 -2.58 0.12 25.20
C MET A 458 -1.44 1.02 25.66
N ASP A 459 -1.69 2.33 25.78
CA ASP A 459 -0.71 3.30 26.25
C ASP A 459 -0.30 3.11 27.72
N VAL A 460 -1.21 2.67 28.60
CA VAL A 460 -0.90 2.41 30.02
C VAL A 460 -0.19 1.07 30.19
N VAL A 461 -0.72 -0.01 29.61
CA VAL A 461 -0.21 -1.37 29.75
C VAL A 461 1.19 -1.51 29.17
N SER A 462 1.45 -0.89 28.02
CA SER A 462 2.79 -0.91 27.39
C SER A 462 3.89 -0.36 28.30
N ARG A 463 3.56 0.49 29.29
CA ARG A 463 4.52 1.08 30.26
C ARG A 463 4.85 0.18 31.44
N LEU A 464 4.10 -0.89 31.66
CA LEU A 464 4.31 -1.79 32.79
C LEU A 464 5.67 -2.51 32.69
N PRO A 465 6.31 -2.87 33.83
CA PRO A 465 7.52 -3.70 33.83
C PRO A 465 7.36 -5.04 33.10
N GLN A 466 6.15 -5.61 33.13
CA GLN A 466 5.83 -6.87 32.46
C GLN A 466 5.90 -6.74 30.93
N ALA A 467 5.46 -5.61 30.37
CA ALA A 467 5.57 -5.33 28.94
C ALA A 467 7.04 -5.28 28.50
N ASP A 468 7.92 -4.74 29.34
CA ASP A 468 9.36 -4.75 29.12
C ASP A 468 9.94 -6.17 29.13
N LYS A 469 9.61 -6.96 30.16
CA LYS A 469 10.04 -8.37 30.24
C LYS A 469 9.57 -9.20 29.04
N ALA A 470 8.37 -8.93 28.54
CA ALA A 470 7.75 -9.68 27.44
C ALA A 470 8.23 -9.25 26.03
N SER A 471 9.12 -8.28 25.90
CA SER A 471 9.55 -7.75 24.59
C SER A 471 11.04 -7.50 24.47
N ARG A 472 11.74 -7.20 25.57
CA ARG A 472 13.15 -6.75 25.52
C ARG A 472 14.11 -7.76 24.88
N ASP A 473 13.85 -9.05 25.05
CA ASP A 473 14.74 -10.12 24.58
C ASP A 473 14.55 -10.30 23.07
N ALA A 474 13.32 -10.34 22.56
CA ALA A 474 13.05 -10.34 21.11
C ALA A 474 13.57 -9.07 20.42
N PHE A 475 13.43 -7.91 21.06
CA PHE A 475 14.02 -6.66 20.55
C PHE A 475 15.54 -6.64 20.53
N ALA A 476 16.22 -7.50 21.30
CA ALA A 476 17.68 -7.59 21.28
C ALA A 476 18.20 -8.41 20.10
N GLU A 477 17.33 -9.19 19.44
CA GLU A 477 17.69 -10.04 18.30
C GLU A 477 17.53 -9.33 16.94
N VAL A 478 17.12 -8.06 16.91
CA VAL A 478 16.90 -7.26 15.68
C VAL A 478 17.67 -5.94 15.72
N ASP A 479 17.98 -5.37 14.55
CA ASP A 479 18.72 -4.10 14.43
C ASP A 479 17.87 -2.89 14.84
N VAL A 480 16.57 -2.95 14.55
CA VAL A 480 15.59 -1.90 14.84
C VAL A 480 14.42 -2.51 15.59
N ALA A 481 14.14 -2.00 16.79
CA ALA A 481 13.00 -2.45 17.57
C ALA A 481 11.71 -1.74 17.07
N GLY A 482 10.78 -2.52 16.52
CA GLY A 482 9.49 -2.04 16.01
C GLY A 482 8.41 -2.02 17.09
N TYR A 483 7.88 -0.84 17.39
CA TYR A 483 6.87 -0.62 18.42
C TYR A 483 5.50 -0.37 17.78
N ASN A 484 4.60 -1.35 17.86
CA ASN A 484 3.19 -1.12 17.57
C ASN A 484 2.52 -0.48 18.79
N TYR A 485 1.92 0.69 18.59
CA TYR A 485 1.17 1.45 19.60
C TYR A 485 1.95 1.76 20.89
N GLY A 486 3.29 1.77 20.80
CA GLY A 486 4.21 1.84 21.93
C GLY A 486 4.75 3.23 22.24
N ILE A 487 4.14 4.32 21.75
CA ILE A 487 4.66 5.70 21.87
C ILE A 487 4.98 6.09 23.32
N GLY A 488 4.19 5.59 24.28
CA GLY A 488 4.39 5.81 25.72
C GLY A 488 5.73 5.29 26.26
N ARG A 489 6.43 4.43 25.51
CA ARG A 489 7.70 3.79 25.90
C ARG A 489 8.94 4.48 25.38
N TYR A 490 8.86 5.25 24.30
CA TYR A 490 10.07 5.75 23.61
C TYR A 490 11.01 6.52 24.55
N ASP A 491 10.47 7.47 25.33
CA ASP A 491 11.30 8.27 26.24
C ASP A 491 12.02 7.41 27.28
N ARG A 492 11.37 6.37 27.80
CA ARG A 492 11.95 5.46 28.80
C ARG A 492 12.99 4.56 28.15
N ASP A 493 12.63 3.94 27.03
CA ASP A 493 13.41 2.85 26.44
C ASP A 493 14.69 3.37 25.77
N VAL A 494 14.69 4.58 25.21
CA VAL A 494 15.93 5.23 24.74
C VAL A 494 16.94 5.44 25.89
N ARG A 495 16.47 5.62 27.14
CA ARG A 495 17.36 5.72 28.31
C ARG A 495 17.77 4.35 28.86
N ALA A 496 16.83 3.40 28.88
CA ALA A 496 17.06 2.07 29.45
C ALA A 496 17.93 1.19 28.53
N TYR A 497 17.85 1.41 27.21
CA TYR A 497 18.56 0.67 26.18
C TYR A 497 19.27 1.66 25.23
N PRO A 498 20.43 2.23 25.63
CA PRO A 498 21.10 3.28 24.88
C PRO A 498 21.50 2.92 23.45
N ASP A 499 21.68 1.63 23.15
CA ASP A 499 22.04 1.14 21.81
C ASP A 499 20.83 0.72 20.97
N ARG A 500 19.62 0.75 21.52
CA ARG A 500 18.40 0.39 20.80
C ARG A 500 17.97 1.50 19.85
N VAL A 501 17.78 1.14 18.58
CA VAL A 501 17.06 1.96 17.61
C VAL A 501 15.58 1.61 17.69
N ILE A 502 14.71 2.61 17.66
CA ILE A 502 13.26 2.47 17.79
C ILE A 502 12.58 2.97 16.53
N LEU A 503 11.64 2.18 16.02
CA LEU A 503 10.72 2.58 14.97
C LEU A 503 9.28 2.42 15.48
N GLY A 504 8.44 3.44 15.31
CA GLY A 504 6.99 3.25 15.42
C GLY A 504 6.49 2.51 14.20
N THR A 505 6.43 1.18 14.24
CA THR A 505 6.02 0.35 13.09
C THR A 505 4.52 0.38 12.85
N GLU A 506 3.74 0.80 13.86
CA GLU A 506 2.31 1.03 13.74
C GLU A 506 1.84 2.01 14.82
N THR A 507 1.19 3.09 14.42
CA THR A 507 0.65 4.09 15.36
C THR A 507 -0.74 4.57 14.97
N LEU A 508 -1.49 5.04 15.98
CA LEU A 508 -2.83 5.58 15.75
C LEU A 508 -2.73 6.90 14.95
N PRO A 509 -3.59 7.13 13.94
CA PRO A 509 -3.61 8.37 13.17
C PRO A 509 -3.67 9.63 14.03
N GLY A 510 -4.44 9.59 15.13
CA GLY A 510 -4.56 10.70 16.07
C GLY A 510 -3.32 10.98 16.92
N ASP A 511 -2.38 10.03 16.98
CA ASP A 511 -1.15 10.11 17.75
C ASP A 511 0.05 10.62 16.92
N VAL A 512 -0.08 10.77 15.61
CA VAL A 512 1.02 11.14 14.70
C VAL A 512 1.80 12.38 15.17
N ALA A 513 1.12 13.42 15.66
CA ALA A 513 1.79 14.62 16.16
C ALA A 513 2.58 14.36 17.46
N ARG A 514 2.09 13.44 18.31
CA ARG A 514 2.73 13.03 19.57
C ARG A 514 3.90 12.09 19.31
N ALA A 515 3.79 11.19 18.34
CA ALA A 515 4.85 10.32 17.87
C ALA A 515 5.98 11.13 17.23
N TRP A 516 5.65 12.00 16.28
CA TRP A 516 6.63 12.83 15.58
C TRP A 516 7.39 13.76 16.51
N GLY A 517 6.72 14.28 17.56
CA GLY A 517 7.41 15.05 18.61
C GLY A 517 8.53 14.27 19.31
N ARG A 518 8.44 12.94 19.40
CA ARG A 518 9.49 12.06 19.94
C ARG A 518 10.54 11.68 18.91
N VAL A 519 10.14 11.46 17.65
CA VAL A 519 11.06 11.27 16.51
C VAL A 519 12.04 12.44 16.41
N LEU A 520 11.54 13.68 16.53
CA LEU A 520 12.38 14.87 16.53
C LEU A 520 13.26 15.00 17.78
N LYS A 521 12.80 14.50 18.92
CA LYS A 521 13.48 14.63 20.21
C LYS A 521 14.64 13.65 20.37
N HIS A 522 14.50 12.43 19.87
CA HIS A 522 15.43 11.33 20.12
C HIS A 522 16.04 10.82 18.81
N PRO A 523 17.37 10.94 18.60
CA PRO A 523 18.04 10.37 17.43
C PRO A 523 17.76 8.89 17.19
N ALA A 524 17.66 8.11 18.28
CA ALA A 524 17.35 6.69 18.27
C ALA A 524 15.93 6.36 17.77
N VAL A 525 14.99 7.32 17.75
CA VAL A 525 13.64 7.10 17.23
C VAL A 525 13.61 7.58 15.78
N ILE A 526 13.62 6.64 14.84
CA ILE A 526 13.92 6.93 13.42
C ILE A 526 12.69 7.25 12.56
N GLY A 527 11.48 7.08 13.10
CA GLY A 527 10.26 7.41 12.39
C GLY A 527 9.00 6.80 12.98
N ASP A 528 7.93 6.89 12.22
CA ASP A 528 6.56 6.54 12.62
C ASP A 528 5.75 6.09 11.40
N PHE A 529 4.98 5.00 11.52
CA PHE A 529 4.10 4.45 10.50
C PHE A 529 2.65 4.46 10.98
N VAL A 530 1.80 5.27 10.35
CA VAL A 530 0.40 5.41 10.74
C VAL A 530 -0.44 4.23 10.23
N TRP A 531 -1.34 3.71 11.08
CA TRP A 531 -2.37 2.73 10.71
C TRP A 531 -3.69 3.45 10.38
N ALA A 532 -4.04 3.69 9.12
CA ALA A 532 -3.34 3.29 7.90
C ALA A 532 -3.13 4.50 6.98
N GLY A 533 -2.14 4.43 6.10
CA GLY A 533 -1.93 5.47 5.09
C GLY A 533 -3.00 5.46 4.01
N TRP A 534 -3.53 4.28 3.69
CA TRP A 534 -4.55 4.07 2.67
C TRP A 534 -5.66 3.17 3.23
N GLU A 535 -6.91 3.51 2.96
CA GLU A 535 -8.08 2.70 3.36
C GLU A 535 -8.10 1.38 2.61
N TYR A 536 -8.62 0.33 3.25
CA TYR A 536 -8.58 -1.03 2.73
C TYR A 536 -9.91 -1.76 2.97
N LEU A 537 -10.14 -2.79 2.16
CA LEU A 537 -11.26 -3.70 2.32
C LEU A 537 -10.98 -4.69 3.46
N GLY A 538 -12.02 -5.09 4.17
CA GLY A 538 -11.91 -5.97 5.33
C GLY A 538 -11.71 -5.18 6.62
N GLU A 539 -11.43 -5.92 7.69
CA GLU A 539 -11.43 -5.42 9.08
C GLU A 539 -12.64 -4.48 9.38
N ALA A 540 -13.79 -4.89 8.82
CA ALA A 540 -14.93 -4.05 8.46
C ALA A 540 -15.47 -3.20 9.62
N GLY A 541 -15.09 -1.93 9.60
CA GLY A 541 -15.59 -0.88 10.46
C GLY A 541 -14.91 -0.77 11.82
N VAL A 542 -13.70 -1.34 12.00
CA VAL A 542 -12.90 -1.20 13.23
C VAL A 542 -12.65 0.26 13.63
N ALA A 543 -12.49 1.14 12.64
CA ALA A 543 -12.24 2.56 12.81
C ALA A 543 -13.45 3.44 12.43
N VAL A 544 -14.48 2.88 11.81
CA VAL A 544 -15.67 3.64 11.39
C VAL A 544 -16.50 4.10 12.59
N TRP A 545 -16.77 5.40 12.64
CA TRP A 545 -17.70 5.98 13.62
C TRP A 545 -19.14 5.67 13.22
N VAL A 546 -19.89 5.07 14.15
CA VAL A 546 -21.28 4.66 13.91
C VAL A 546 -22.25 5.40 14.83
N PRO A 547 -23.45 5.79 14.35
CA PRO A 547 -24.49 6.38 15.19
C PRO A 547 -24.91 5.44 16.32
N GLY A 548 -25.13 6.00 17.51
CA GLY A 548 -25.62 5.27 18.69
C GLY A 548 -24.67 5.35 19.88
N LYS A 549 -24.90 4.45 20.85
CA LYS A 549 -24.16 4.39 22.12
C LYS A 549 -23.33 3.12 22.30
N LYS A 550 -23.57 2.09 21.48
CA LYS A 550 -22.93 0.77 21.57
C LYS A 550 -22.69 0.21 20.17
N ALA A 551 -21.52 -0.36 19.95
CA ALA A 551 -21.16 -1.09 18.73
C ALA A 551 -20.00 -2.06 19.04
N GLY A 552 -19.93 -3.17 18.30
CA GLY A 552 -18.77 -4.06 18.34
C GLY A 552 -17.53 -3.41 17.72
N LEU A 553 -16.37 -4.03 17.93
CA LEU A 553 -15.12 -3.60 17.31
C LEU A 553 -15.26 -3.68 15.77
N SER A 554 -15.54 -4.88 15.25
CA SER A 554 -16.02 -5.06 13.87
C SER A 554 -17.51 -4.77 13.78
N LYS A 555 -17.95 -4.27 12.63
CA LYS A 555 -19.35 -3.91 12.34
C LYS A 555 -20.00 -5.01 11.51
N PRO A 556 -21.30 -5.31 11.73
CA PRO A 556 -21.99 -6.34 10.95
C PRO A 556 -22.10 -5.94 9.48
N TYR A 557 -22.45 -6.89 8.62
CA TYR A 557 -22.87 -6.61 7.25
C TYR A 557 -23.91 -5.45 7.21
N PRO A 558 -23.82 -4.50 6.27
CA PRO A 558 -22.99 -4.52 5.06
C PRO A 558 -21.73 -3.62 5.12
N TYR A 559 -21.12 -3.46 6.29
CA TYR A 559 -19.83 -2.77 6.39
C TYR A 559 -18.73 -3.55 5.66
N LEU A 560 -17.79 -2.84 5.01
CA LEU A 560 -16.78 -3.47 4.15
C LEU A 560 -15.36 -2.88 4.21
N ILE A 561 -15.18 -1.68 4.77
CA ILE A 561 -13.85 -1.03 4.91
C ILE A 561 -13.45 -0.95 6.37
N ALA A 562 -12.15 -0.83 6.66
CA ALA A 562 -11.66 -0.70 8.03
C ALA A 562 -12.01 0.66 8.68
N GLY A 563 -11.80 1.76 7.97
CA GLY A 563 -12.11 3.13 8.40
C GLY A 563 -10.95 4.07 8.80
N PRO A 564 -9.67 3.65 9.00
CA PRO A 564 -8.63 4.51 9.55
C PRO A 564 -7.75 5.21 8.49
N GLY A 565 -8.02 5.00 7.19
CA GLY A 565 -7.19 5.51 6.10
C GLY A 565 -6.99 7.03 6.13
N MET A 566 -5.75 7.48 5.99
CA MET A 566 -5.43 8.90 5.71
C MET A 566 -5.85 9.31 4.29
N PHE A 567 -5.95 8.33 3.40
CA PHE A 567 -6.70 8.39 2.14
C PHE A 567 -7.83 7.38 2.20
N ASP A 568 -9.01 7.77 1.69
CA ASP A 568 -10.14 6.86 1.55
C ASP A 568 -9.94 5.86 0.39
N LEU A 569 -10.90 4.94 0.24
CA LEU A 569 -10.82 3.84 -0.72
C LEU A 569 -10.65 4.31 -2.19
N ILE A 570 -11.11 5.53 -2.49
CA ILE A 570 -11.04 6.14 -3.83
C ILE A 570 -9.97 7.24 -3.91
N GLY A 571 -9.08 7.36 -2.91
CA GLY A 571 -7.93 8.26 -2.90
C GLY A 571 -8.21 9.70 -2.50
N GLN A 572 -9.33 9.97 -1.80
CA GLN A 572 -9.58 11.29 -1.22
C GLN A 572 -8.90 11.41 0.16
N PRO A 573 -8.25 12.53 0.49
CA PRO A 573 -7.60 12.70 1.78
C PRO A 573 -8.61 12.85 2.92
N ASP A 574 -8.39 12.14 4.04
CA ASP A 574 -9.09 12.38 5.31
C ASP A 574 -8.50 13.59 6.04
N ILE A 575 -9.30 14.31 6.81
CA ILE A 575 -8.84 15.48 7.57
C ILE A 575 -7.69 15.14 8.54
N THR A 576 -7.61 13.89 9.01
CA THR A 576 -6.56 13.44 9.92
C THR A 576 -5.17 13.56 9.29
N LEU A 577 -5.06 13.48 7.96
CA LEU A 577 -3.81 13.75 7.23
C LEU A 577 -3.27 15.15 7.52
N ARG A 578 -4.13 16.16 7.72
CA ARG A 578 -3.72 17.53 8.03
C ARG A 578 -2.97 17.61 9.35
N LEU A 579 -3.33 16.78 10.33
CA LEU A 579 -2.59 16.69 11.59
C LEU A 579 -1.16 16.17 11.37
N ALA A 580 -1.00 15.16 10.50
CA ALA A 580 0.31 14.62 10.15
C ALA A 580 1.16 15.67 9.41
N GLN A 581 0.60 16.33 8.39
CA GLN A 581 1.28 17.38 7.64
C GLN A 581 1.70 18.56 8.52
N LEU A 582 0.88 18.97 9.50
CA LEU A 582 1.26 19.99 10.48
C LEU A 582 2.38 19.53 11.41
N ALA A 583 2.37 18.25 11.82
CA ALA A 583 3.41 17.68 12.65
C ALA A 583 4.75 17.63 11.90
N TRP A 584 4.74 17.25 10.62
CA TRP A 584 5.91 17.20 9.75
C TRP A 584 6.39 18.59 9.33
N GLY A 585 5.51 19.60 9.38
CA GLY A 585 5.79 20.97 8.97
C GLY A 585 5.48 21.24 7.50
N ASP A 586 4.74 20.35 6.83
CA ASP A 586 4.38 20.43 5.41
C ASP A 586 3.10 21.27 5.16
N LEU A 587 2.28 21.49 6.19
CA LEU A 587 1.09 22.36 6.11
C LEU A 587 1.32 23.68 6.86
N HIS A 588 1.10 24.81 6.17
CA HIS A 588 1.36 26.14 6.72
C HIS A 588 0.12 27.02 6.92
N ARG A 589 -1.01 26.64 6.30
CA ARG A 589 -2.30 27.34 6.43
C ARG A 589 -3.27 26.50 7.26
N PRO A 590 -4.24 27.10 7.96
CA PRO A 590 -5.25 26.34 8.68
C PRO A 590 -6.00 25.39 7.75
N ALA A 591 -6.31 24.17 8.19
CA ALA A 591 -7.26 23.28 7.53
C ALA A 591 -8.57 23.23 8.32
N ILE A 592 -9.69 23.14 7.61
CA ILE A 592 -11.04 23.20 8.18
C ILE A 592 -11.70 21.85 7.98
N GLY A 593 -11.95 21.12 9.07
CA GLY A 593 -12.78 19.91 9.06
C GLY A 593 -14.14 20.19 9.67
N VAL A 594 -15.20 19.66 9.08
CA VAL A 594 -16.57 19.79 9.58
C VAL A 594 -17.19 18.41 9.70
N ARG A 595 -17.74 18.10 10.88
CA ARG A 595 -18.47 16.85 11.06
C ARG A 595 -19.72 16.85 10.16
N PRO A 596 -20.01 15.76 9.43
CA PRO A 596 -21.15 15.71 8.53
C PRO A 596 -22.48 16.04 9.21
N LEU A 597 -23.25 16.95 8.61
CA LEU A 597 -24.45 17.51 9.24
C LEU A 597 -25.68 16.61 9.19
N ASP A 598 -25.66 15.54 8.39
CA ASP A 598 -26.60 14.42 8.49
C ASP A 598 -26.52 13.71 9.85
N ARG A 599 -25.41 13.88 10.58
CA ARG A 599 -25.17 13.29 11.91
C ARG A 599 -25.11 14.33 13.03
N SER A 600 -25.46 15.58 12.76
CA SER A 600 -25.44 16.69 13.73
C SER A 600 -26.24 16.34 14.99
N GLY A 601 -25.60 16.40 16.16
CA GLY A 601 -26.23 16.16 17.46
C GLY A 601 -26.50 14.68 17.78
N MET A 602 -26.15 13.75 16.89
CA MET A 602 -26.30 12.32 17.15
C MET A 602 -25.14 11.82 18.05
N PRO A 603 -25.43 10.96 19.04
CA PRO A 603 -24.38 10.24 19.74
C PRO A 603 -23.67 9.31 18.76
N MET A 604 -22.34 9.19 18.88
CA MET A 604 -21.52 8.32 18.05
C MET A 604 -20.70 7.39 18.92
N VAL A 605 -20.58 6.14 18.49
CA VAL A 605 -19.56 5.22 18.97
C VAL A 605 -18.28 5.51 18.22
N ARG A 606 -17.18 5.72 18.94
CA ARG A 606 -15.89 6.13 18.40
C ARG A 606 -14.91 4.96 18.44
N SER A 607 -13.85 5.07 17.65
CA SER A 607 -12.75 4.11 17.64
C SER A 607 -11.44 4.77 18.08
N ALA A 608 -10.51 3.99 18.62
CA ALA A 608 -9.16 4.47 18.91
C ALA A 608 -8.37 4.78 17.61
N TRP A 609 -8.67 4.05 16.53
CA TRP A 609 -8.02 4.17 15.22
C TRP A 609 -8.54 5.33 14.36
N ARG A 610 -9.59 6.02 14.80
CA ARG A 610 -10.09 7.24 14.14
C ARG A 610 -10.55 8.26 15.15
N VAL A 611 -9.89 9.42 15.18
CA VAL A 611 -10.18 10.48 16.16
C VAL A 611 -11.29 11.45 15.74
N THR A 612 -11.71 11.41 14.47
CA THR A 612 -12.74 12.29 13.92
C THR A 612 -13.38 11.70 12.66
N ASP A 613 -14.67 11.98 12.43
CA ASP A 613 -15.40 11.74 11.19
C ASP A 613 -15.62 13.04 10.39
N ALA A 614 -14.91 14.12 10.74
CA ALA A 614 -14.98 15.39 10.04
C ALA A 614 -14.36 15.29 8.63
N VAL A 615 -14.93 16.04 7.69
CA VAL A 615 -14.45 16.13 6.30
C VAL A 615 -14.20 17.58 5.91
N GLU A 616 -13.36 17.83 4.91
CA GLU A 616 -13.05 19.17 4.42
C GLU A 616 -14.16 19.71 3.51
N SER A 617 -15.34 20.01 4.08
CA SER A 617 -16.46 20.60 3.33
C SER A 617 -17.38 21.50 4.16
N TRP A 618 -17.91 22.53 3.49
CA TRP A 618 -18.97 23.41 3.98
C TRP A 618 -20.22 23.35 3.08
N SER A 619 -20.42 22.26 2.35
CA SER A 619 -21.58 22.05 1.49
C SER A 619 -22.50 20.98 2.04
N TRP A 620 -23.57 21.43 2.70
CA TRP A 620 -24.51 20.58 3.44
C TRP A 620 -25.96 21.00 3.16
N ARG A 621 -26.41 20.84 1.91
CA ARG A 621 -27.75 21.29 1.49
C ARG A 621 -28.86 20.69 2.37
N GLY A 622 -29.83 21.52 2.75
CA GLY A 622 -30.95 21.09 3.61
C GLY A 622 -30.59 20.95 5.10
N SER A 623 -29.44 21.47 5.53
CA SER A 623 -28.98 21.45 6.93
C SER A 623 -28.98 22.82 7.61
N ASP A 624 -29.65 23.82 7.03
CA ASP A 624 -29.75 25.19 7.55
C ASP A 624 -30.12 25.21 9.04
N GLY A 625 -29.36 25.98 9.83
CA GLY A 625 -29.53 26.11 11.27
C GLY A 625 -29.08 24.91 12.11
N ARG A 626 -28.72 23.75 11.51
CA ARG A 626 -28.17 22.61 12.26
C ARG A 626 -26.86 23.01 12.93
N LYS A 627 -26.62 22.46 14.12
CA LYS A 627 -25.41 22.73 14.89
C LYS A 627 -24.21 22.03 14.24
N SER A 628 -23.30 22.79 13.65
CA SER A 628 -22.06 22.24 13.09
C SER A 628 -20.96 22.13 14.16
N GLU A 629 -20.18 21.05 14.08
CA GLU A 629 -18.94 20.87 14.84
C GLU A 629 -17.76 21.08 13.88
N VAL A 630 -17.04 22.18 14.07
CA VAL A 630 -15.94 22.61 13.19
C VAL A 630 -14.61 22.41 13.91
N GLN A 631 -13.66 21.79 13.22
CA GLN A 631 -12.32 21.46 13.70
C GLN A 631 -11.31 22.20 12.84
N ILE A 632 -10.52 23.08 13.46
CA ILE A 632 -9.47 23.81 12.76
C ILE A 632 -8.11 23.22 13.13
N TYR A 633 -7.37 22.77 12.13
CA TYR A 633 -6.02 22.25 12.26
C TYR A 633 -5.03 23.35 11.84
N SER A 634 -4.16 23.83 12.73
CA SER A 634 -3.23 24.93 12.45
C SER A 634 -1.99 24.90 13.35
N ALA A 635 -0.85 25.32 12.77
CA ALA A 635 0.41 25.55 13.46
C ALA A 635 0.49 26.94 14.12
N ASP A 636 -0.43 27.85 13.82
CA ASP A 636 -0.44 29.23 14.33
C ASP A 636 -0.85 29.30 15.82
N ASP A 637 -0.48 30.38 16.51
CA ASP A 637 -0.75 30.54 17.95
C ASP A 637 -2.25 30.59 18.25
N HIS A 638 -3.00 31.27 17.39
CA HIS A 638 -4.45 31.38 17.45
C HIS A 638 -5.07 31.22 16.07
N VAL A 639 -6.30 30.74 16.04
CA VAL A 639 -7.15 30.74 14.86
C VAL A 639 -8.46 31.47 15.18
N GLU A 640 -8.93 32.25 14.23
CA GLU A 640 -10.25 32.89 14.25
C GLU A 640 -11.12 32.28 13.16
N LEU A 641 -12.35 31.92 13.54
CA LEU A 641 -13.34 31.37 12.62
C LEU A 641 -14.33 32.48 12.25
N LEU A 642 -14.57 32.65 10.95
CA LEU A 642 -15.58 33.54 10.40
C LEU A 642 -16.58 32.73 9.57
N LEU A 643 -17.86 33.09 9.67
CA LEU A 643 -18.92 32.57 8.82
C LEU A 643 -19.57 33.75 8.11
N ASN A 644 -19.51 33.77 6.78
CA ASN A 644 -20.03 34.86 5.95
C ASN A 644 -19.52 36.24 6.42
N GLY A 645 -18.21 36.32 6.73
CA GLY A 645 -17.55 37.52 7.25
C GLY A 645 -17.86 37.86 8.73
N ARG A 646 -18.82 37.19 9.37
CA ARG A 646 -19.11 37.37 10.81
C ARG A 646 -18.19 36.51 11.66
N ARG A 647 -17.56 37.12 12.65
CA ARG A 647 -16.73 36.44 13.64
C ARG A 647 -17.56 35.44 14.46
N VAL A 648 -17.19 34.17 14.40
CA VAL A 648 -17.72 33.11 15.28
C VAL A 648 -16.95 33.09 16.60
N GLY A 649 -15.61 33.21 16.53
CA GLY A 649 -14.75 33.29 17.71
C GLY A 649 -13.28 33.09 17.38
N ARG A 650 -12.42 33.29 18.39
CA ARG A 650 -10.96 33.08 18.30
C ARG A 650 -10.51 32.13 19.40
N ARG A 651 -9.68 31.14 19.06
CA ARG A 651 -9.17 30.11 19.97
C ARG A 651 -7.67 29.91 19.79
N ARG A 652 -6.99 29.41 20.83
CA ARG A 652 -5.58 29.01 20.75
C ARG A 652 -5.46 27.72 19.92
N ALA A 653 -4.45 27.65 19.07
CA ALA A 653 -4.11 26.48 18.27
C ALA A 653 -2.60 26.17 18.43
N GLY A 654 -1.98 25.58 17.41
CA GLY A 654 -0.55 25.32 17.37
C GLY A 654 -0.10 24.11 18.18
N ARG A 655 1.21 23.84 18.12
CA ARG A 655 1.82 22.62 18.68
C ARG A 655 1.49 22.37 20.15
N ARG A 656 1.45 23.42 20.98
CA ARG A 656 1.13 23.31 22.42
C ARG A 656 -0.32 22.90 22.70
N ARG A 657 -1.20 22.99 21.70
CA ARG A 657 -2.60 22.55 21.75
C ARG A 657 -2.85 21.31 20.88
N GLY A 658 -1.79 20.63 20.43
CA GLY A 658 -1.92 19.47 19.53
C GLY A 658 -2.42 19.87 18.14
N PHE A 659 -2.14 21.11 17.71
CA PHE A 659 -2.51 21.66 16.41
C PHE A 659 -4.01 21.81 16.14
N ARG A 660 -4.89 21.60 17.12
CA ARG A 660 -6.34 21.60 16.89
C ARG A 660 -7.07 22.64 17.75
N ALA A 661 -8.06 23.30 17.15
CA ALA A 661 -9.03 24.15 17.82
C ALA A 661 -10.46 23.84 17.36
N ASP A 662 -11.36 23.55 18.29
CA ASP A 662 -12.75 23.20 18.00
C ASP A 662 -13.70 24.38 18.18
N PHE A 663 -14.67 24.50 17.28
CA PHE A 663 -15.73 25.49 17.26
C PHE A 663 -17.10 24.85 17.06
N THR A 664 -18.13 25.63 17.34
CA THR A 664 -19.50 25.26 17.03
C THR A 664 -20.20 26.50 16.49
N VAL A 665 -20.91 26.33 15.37
CA VAL A 665 -21.69 27.40 14.75
C VAL A 665 -22.92 26.79 14.06
N PRO A 666 -24.10 27.42 14.08
CA PRO A 666 -25.19 27.00 13.22
C PRO A 666 -24.75 27.03 11.75
N TYR A 667 -25.11 26.01 10.97
CA TYR A 667 -24.80 25.98 9.55
C TYR A 667 -25.62 27.05 8.82
N GLU A 668 -24.92 27.86 8.05
CA GLU A 668 -25.46 28.83 7.11
C GLU A 668 -24.69 28.62 5.80
N PRO A 669 -25.38 28.39 4.66
CA PRO A 669 -24.71 28.30 3.37
C PRO A 669 -23.87 29.56 3.09
N GLY A 670 -22.71 29.38 2.49
CA GLY A 670 -21.81 30.49 2.14
C GLY A 670 -20.35 30.13 2.31
N THR A 671 -19.58 30.96 3.01
CA THR A 671 -18.14 30.79 3.20
C THR A 671 -17.79 30.68 4.67
N LEU A 672 -17.10 29.60 5.03
CA LEU A 672 -16.50 29.38 6.34
C LEU A 672 -14.99 29.60 6.23
N GLU A 673 -14.46 30.57 6.97
CA GLU A 673 -13.04 30.97 6.89
C GLU A 673 -12.31 30.77 8.21
N ALA A 674 -11.08 30.28 8.14
CA ALA A 674 -10.17 30.18 9.28
C ALA A 674 -8.96 31.09 9.06
N VAL A 675 -8.71 31.99 10.01
CA VAL A 675 -7.62 32.98 9.97
C VAL A 675 -6.61 32.66 11.05
N GLY A 676 -5.37 32.38 10.67
CA GLY A 676 -4.26 32.05 11.55
C GLY A 676 -3.47 33.28 11.98
N TYR A 677 -3.16 33.36 13.27
CA TYR A 677 -2.41 34.46 13.86
C TYR A 677 -1.16 33.98 14.59
N ARG A 678 -0.02 34.62 14.34
CA ARG A 678 1.21 34.49 15.12
C ARG A 678 1.59 35.83 15.73
N ASN A 679 1.89 35.84 17.02
CA ASN A 679 2.17 37.08 17.76
C ASN A 679 1.10 38.18 17.59
N GLY A 680 -0.16 37.79 17.40
CA GLY A 680 -1.28 38.72 17.21
C GLY A 680 -1.49 39.21 15.77
N ILE A 681 -0.59 38.90 14.83
CA ILE A 681 -0.64 39.30 13.42
C ILE A 681 -1.22 38.17 12.58
N GLU A 682 -2.11 38.50 11.63
CA GLU A 682 -2.62 37.54 10.63
C GLU A 682 -1.47 37.10 9.71
N VAL A 683 -1.27 35.79 9.58
CA VAL A 683 -0.18 35.22 8.78
C VAL A 683 -0.65 34.15 7.79
N SER A 684 -1.90 33.70 7.92
CA SER A 684 -2.44 32.63 7.09
C SER A 684 -3.98 32.65 7.12
N ARG A 685 -4.58 32.13 6.04
CA ARG A 685 -6.04 32.03 5.90
C ARG A 685 -6.39 30.83 5.02
N SER A 686 -7.54 30.23 5.28
CA SER A 686 -8.18 29.25 4.40
C SER A 686 -9.70 29.38 4.46
N SER A 687 -10.39 28.80 3.48
CA SER A 687 -11.85 28.86 3.39
C SER A 687 -12.45 27.60 2.79
N LEU A 688 -13.62 27.21 3.29
CA LEU A 688 -14.53 26.28 2.64
C LEU A 688 -15.79 27.02 2.18
N ARG A 689 -16.42 26.53 1.12
CA ARG A 689 -17.63 27.13 0.53
C ARG A 689 -18.73 26.09 0.39
N SER A 690 -19.99 26.54 0.39
CA SER A 690 -21.13 25.72 0.03
C SER A 690 -21.34 25.69 -1.49
N ALA A 691 -21.88 24.59 -2.01
CA ALA A 691 -22.35 24.48 -3.39
C ALA A 691 -23.54 25.41 -3.62
N THR A 692 -23.52 26.13 -4.74
CA THR A 692 -24.58 27.07 -5.12
C THR A 692 -25.37 26.55 -6.32
N GLY A 693 -26.60 27.06 -6.50
CA GLY A 693 -27.41 26.78 -7.69
C GLY A 693 -27.87 25.32 -7.84
N PRO A 694 -28.41 24.94 -9.01
CA PRO A 694 -28.75 23.56 -9.36
C PRO A 694 -27.51 22.64 -9.30
N LEU A 695 -27.75 21.38 -8.92
CA LEU A 695 -26.70 20.36 -8.90
C LEU A 695 -26.59 19.66 -10.25
N ARG A 696 -25.39 19.20 -10.58
CA ARG A 696 -25.10 18.40 -11.78
C ARG A 696 -24.00 17.39 -11.49
N LEU A 697 -23.88 16.39 -12.36
CA LEU A 697 -22.70 15.54 -12.40
C LEU A 697 -21.53 16.25 -13.08
N ARG A 698 -20.32 15.85 -12.71
CA ARG A 698 -19.07 16.21 -13.35
C ARG A 698 -18.14 15.00 -13.36
N VAL A 699 -17.53 14.72 -14.50
CA VAL A 699 -16.53 13.66 -14.67
C VAL A 699 -15.17 14.31 -14.86
N GLU A 700 -14.19 13.96 -14.03
CA GLU A 700 -12.81 14.46 -14.10
C GLU A 700 -11.84 13.29 -13.96
N ALA A 701 -10.85 13.20 -14.84
CA ALA A 701 -9.79 12.22 -14.71
C ALA A 701 -8.57 12.78 -13.99
N GLU A 702 -7.90 11.92 -13.22
CA GLU A 702 -6.63 12.25 -12.56
C GLU A 702 -5.45 12.39 -13.52
N SER A 703 -5.57 11.90 -14.75
CA SER A 703 -4.59 12.07 -15.82
C SER A 703 -5.35 12.10 -17.13
N ARG A 704 -4.88 12.92 -18.08
CA ARG A 704 -5.36 12.89 -19.47
C ARG A 704 -4.44 12.07 -20.38
N ASP A 705 -3.36 11.54 -19.82
CA ASP A 705 -2.47 10.61 -20.51
C ASP A 705 -2.98 9.19 -20.27
N MET A 706 -3.36 8.53 -21.36
CA MET A 706 -3.74 7.12 -21.38
C MET A 706 -2.97 6.44 -22.51
N ILE A 707 -2.29 5.34 -22.20
CA ILE A 707 -1.51 4.54 -23.14
C ILE A 707 -2.37 3.36 -23.60
N ALA A 708 -2.41 3.14 -24.91
CA ALA A 708 -3.08 2.02 -25.55
C ALA A 708 -2.18 0.76 -25.52
N ASP A 709 -1.97 0.20 -24.33
CA ASP A 709 -1.18 -1.03 -24.13
C ASP A 709 -2.00 -2.21 -23.57
N GLY A 710 -3.29 -1.98 -23.30
CA GLY A 710 -4.18 -2.97 -22.73
C GLY A 710 -4.18 -3.00 -21.20
N ASP A 711 -3.27 -2.31 -20.51
CA ASP A 711 -3.12 -2.41 -19.04
C ASP A 711 -3.12 -1.05 -18.33
N ASP A 712 -2.85 0.05 -19.04
CA ASP A 712 -2.93 1.39 -18.47
C ASP A 712 -4.34 1.73 -18.01
N LEU A 713 -4.41 2.50 -16.92
CA LEU A 713 -5.66 2.80 -16.22
C LEU A 713 -5.94 4.30 -16.16
N LEU A 714 -7.16 4.64 -16.52
CA LEU A 714 -7.76 5.96 -16.31
C LEU A 714 -8.63 5.94 -15.04
N PHE A 715 -8.30 6.79 -14.08
CA PHE A 715 -9.10 7.01 -12.87
C PHE A 715 -10.01 8.23 -13.07
N ALA A 716 -11.29 7.98 -13.35
CA ALA A 716 -12.30 9.00 -13.61
C ALA A 716 -13.20 9.20 -12.38
N GLU A 717 -12.97 10.29 -11.65
CA GLU A 717 -13.82 10.69 -10.53
C GLU A 717 -15.10 11.36 -11.05
N ILE A 718 -16.24 10.90 -10.53
CA ILE A 718 -17.56 11.46 -10.82
C ILE A 718 -18.07 12.14 -9.56
N THR A 719 -18.39 13.43 -9.67
CA THR A 719 -18.77 14.28 -8.54
C THR A 719 -20.13 14.95 -8.73
N VAL A 720 -20.90 15.07 -7.63
CA VAL A 720 -22.12 15.90 -7.54
C VAL A 720 -21.71 17.31 -7.13
N VAL A 721 -21.85 18.27 -8.04
CA VAL A 721 -21.39 19.64 -7.83
C VAL A 721 -22.49 20.68 -8.05
N GLY A 722 -22.39 21.82 -7.36
CA GLY A 722 -23.15 23.02 -7.68
C GLY A 722 -22.61 23.76 -8.90
N GLU A 723 -23.26 24.86 -9.27
CA GLU A 723 -22.85 25.75 -10.37
C GLU A 723 -21.43 26.32 -10.16
N ASN A 724 -21.05 26.57 -8.91
CA ASN A 724 -19.71 27.03 -8.53
C ASN A 724 -18.65 25.92 -8.49
N GLY A 725 -18.98 24.68 -8.88
CA GLY A 725 -18.06 23.55 -8.93
C GLY A 725 -17.71 22.93 -7.56
N VAL A 726 -18.36 23.36 -6.48
CA VAL A 726 -18.17 22.78 -5.14
C VAL A 726 -18.97 21.49 -5.03
N VAL A 727 -18.35 20.44 -4.48
CA VAL A 727 -18.99 19.14 -4.23
C VAL A 727 -20.02 19.26 -3.10
N GLU A 728 -21.24 18.78 -3.35
CA GLU A 728 -22.32 18.72 -2.38
C GLU A 728 -22.33 17.37 -1.65
N MET A 729 -22.19 17.38 -0.32
CA MET A 729 -21.91 16.18 0.47
C MET A 729 -23.16 15.36 0.83
N LEU A 730 -24.37 15.93 0.75
CA LEU A 730 -25.62 15.26 1.16
C LEU A 730 -26.56 14.94 0.00
N ALA A 731 -26.13 15.16 -1.24
CA ALA A 731 -26.92 14.90 -2.44
C ALA A 731 -26.51 13.59 -3.14
N ASP A 732 -26.24 12.54 -2.36
CA ASP A 732 -25.82 11.25 -2.89
C ASP A 732 -26.89 10.58 -3.77
N GLU A 733 -26.50 10.15 -4.96
CA GLU A 733 -27.37 9.66 -6.02
C GLU A 733 -26.80 8.41 -6.71
N GLN A 734 -27.68 7.59 -7.28
CA GLN A 734 -27.29 6.48 -8.17
C GLN A 734 -26.75 7.01 -9.49
N VAL A 735 -25.53 6.61 -9.84
CA VAL A 735 -24.89 6.93 -11.12
C VAL A 735 -24.71 5.66 -11.93
N ALA A 736 -24.96 5.73 -13.23
CA ALA A 736 -24.60 4.72 -14.21
C ALA A 736 -23.42 5.22 -15.07
N VAL A 737 -22.45 4.36 -15.37
CA VAL A 737 -21.31 4.69 -16.22
C VAL A 737 -21.30 3.82 -17.47
N THR A 738 -21.05 4.45 -18.62
CA THR A 738 -20.76 3.76 -19.89
C THR A 738 -19.47 4.31 -20.48
N VAL A 739 -18.79 3.48 -21.27
CA VAL A 739 -17.57 3.85 -21.99
C VAL A 739 -17.74 3.50 -23.46
N ASP A 740 -17.52 4.50 -24.32
CA ASP A 740 -17.47 4.34 -25.78
C ASP A 740 -16.01 4.51 -26.24
N GLY A 741 -15.56 3.69 -27.19
CA GLY A 741 -14.17 3.70 -27.70
C GLY A 741 -13.28 2.59 -27.10
N PRO A 742 -11.95 2.67 -27.23
CA PRO A 742 -11.02 1.61 -26.85
C PRO A 742 -10.70 1.58 -25.34
N GLY A 743 -11.74 1.54 -24.51
CA GLY A 743 -11.61 1.43 -23.05
C GLY A 743 -12.74 0.61 -22.44
N GLU A 744 -12.49 0.03 -21.27
CA GLU A 744 -13.46 -0.79 -20.53
C GLU A 744 -13.47 -0.46 -19.03
N VAL A 745 -14.66 -0.47 -18.40
CA VAL A 745 -14.77 -0.25 -16.95
C VAL A 745 -14.41 -1.53 -16.22
N ILE A 746 -13.35 -1.49 -15.41
CA ILE A 746 -12.88 -2.64 -14.63
C ILE A 746 -13.15 -2.50 -13.12
N GLY A 747 -13.62 -1.33 -12.68
CA GLY A 747 -14.07 -1.09 -11.30
C GLY A 747 -14.88 0.20 -11.20
N PHE A 748 -15.96 0.18 -10.43
CA PHE A 748 -16.82 1.33 -10.23
C PHE A 748 -17.41 1.37 -8.81
N GLY A 749 -17.01 2.36 -8.01
CA GLY A 749 -17.37 2.37 -6.59
C GLY A 749 -17.12 3.66 -5.85
N SER A 750 -17.73 3.78 -4.67
CA SER A 750 -17.50 4.89 -3.73
C SER A 750 -16.84 4.40 -2.44
N SER A 751 -16.36 5.32 -1.62
CA SER A 751 -15.76 5.04 -0.30
C SER A 751 -16.79 4.88 0.83
N ALA A 752 -18.04 4.53 0.50
CA ALA A 752 -19.07 4.29 1.50
C ALA A 752 -18.64 3.16 2.46
N PRO A 753 -18.61 3.40 3.79
CA PRO A 753 -18.16 2.37 4.74
C PRO A 753 -19.11 1.20 4.90
N SER A 754 -20.35 1.35 4.41
CA SER A 754 -21.44 0.38 4.50
C SER A 754 -22.28 0.50 3.24
N SER A 755 -22.24 -0.51 2.38
CA SER A 755 -22.97 -0.59 1.12
C SER A 755 -23.19 -2.06 0.78
N GLU A 756 -24.28 -2.38 0.07
CA GLU A 756 -24.52 -3.71 -0.53
C GLU A 756 -24.17 -3.72 -2.03
N GLU A 757 -23.83 -2.57 -2.60
CA GLU A 757 -23.52 -2.44 -4.02
C GLU A 757 -22.22 -3.18 -4.38
N SER A 758 -22.14 -3.61 -5.64
CA SER A 758 -20.97 -4.30 -6.19
C SER A 758 -20.09 -3.30 -6.94
N TYR A 759 -18.77 -3.49 -6.83
CA TYR A 759 -17.78 -2.70 -7.56
C TYR A 759 -17.61 -3.09 -9.02
N THR A 760 -18.27 -4.16 -9.46
CA THR A 760 -18.10 -4.75 -10.80
C THR A 760 -19.31 -4.51 -11.70
N THR A 761 -20.24 -3.67 -11.25
CA THR A 761 -21.43 -3.29 -12.03
C THR A 761 -21.29 -1.88 -12.59
N ALA A 762 -22.03 -1.57 -13.65
CA ALA A 762 -22.01 -0.25 -14.27
C ALA A 762 -22.79 0.82 -13.47
N THR A 763 -23.32 0.49 -12.29
CA THR A 763 -24.12 1.40 -11.47
C THR A 763 -23.64 1.40 -10.03
N HIS A 764 -23.41 2.57 -9.46
CA HIS A 764 -23.03 2.70 -8.07
C HIS A 764 -23.51 4.04 -7.51
N ARG A 765 -23.89 4.06 -6.23
CA ARG A 765 -24.27 5.30 -5.55
C ARG A 765 -23.03 6.10 -5.16
N THR A 766 -23.11 7.42 -5.36
CA THR A 766 -22.13 8.32 -4.79
C THR A 766 -22.16 8.27 -3.27
N PHE A 767 -21.01 8.53 -2.64
CA PHE A 767 -20.89 8.73 -1.22
C PHE A 767 -20.20 10.07 -0.98
N ARG A 768 -20.83 10.95 -0.20
CA ARG A 768 -20.32 12.32 0.01
C ARG A 768 -20.10 13.05 -1.32
N GLY A 769 -21.01 12.83 -2.26
CA GLY A 769 -21.02 13.43 -3.59
C GLY A 769 -19.99 12.84 -4.55
N ARG A 770 -19.33 11.71 -4.24
CA ARG A 770 -18.22 11.15 -5.03
C ARG A 770 -18.40 9.67 -5.35
N VAL A 771 -17.94 9.25 -6.52
CA VAL A 771 -17.79 7.86 -6.96
C VAL A 771 -16.65 7.80 -7.99
N LEU A 772 -15.92 6.69 -8.06
CA LEU A 772 -14.77 6.51 -8.95
C LEU A 772 -15.04 5.41 -9.96
N ALA A 773 -14.85 5.69 -11.24
CA ALA A 773 -14.76 4.70 -12.30
C ALA A 773 -13.29 4.50 -12.69
N VAL A 774 -12.88 3.24 -12.83
CA VAL A 774 -11.55 2.86 -13.31
C VAL A 774 -11.72 2.22 -14.70
N ILE A 775 -11.09 2.85 -15.70
CA ILE A 775 -11.18 2.43 -17.10
C ILE A 775 -9.82 1.89 -17.54
N ARG A 776 -9.77 0.66 -18.03
CA ARG A 776 -8.58 0.05 -18.61
C ARG A 776 -8.55 0.29 -20.12
N SER A 777 -7.37 0.53 -20.69
CA SER A 777 -7.20 0.59 -22.14
C SER A 777 -7.40 -0.78 -22.77
N THR A 778 -7.91 -0.87 -24.00
CA THR A 778 -8.04 -2.16 -24.71
C THR A 778 -6.82 -2.50 -25.56
N GLY A 779 -5.81 -1.63 -25.58
CA GLY A 779 -4.62 -1.75 -26.44
C GLY A 779 -4.77 -1.10 -27.82
N ALA A 780 -5.99 -0.72 -28.22
CA ALA A 780 -6.21 0.05 -29.45
C ALA A 780 -6.11 1.56 -29.16
N PRO A 781 -5.42 2.36 -30.00
CA PRO A 781 -5.45 3.81 -29.87
C PRO A 781 -6.81 4.38 -30.30
N GLY A 782 -7.16 5.55 -29.77
CA GLY A 782 -8.41 6.25 -30.12
C GLY A 782 -9.05 6.97 -28.94
N THR A 783 -10.12 7.70 -29.21
CA THR A 783 -10.85 8.46 -28.19
C THR A 783 -11.72 7.54 -27.33
N VAL A 784 -11.47 7.55 -26.03
CA VAL A 784 -12.26 6.91 -24.97
C VAL A 784 -13.19 7.96 -24.38
N THR A 785 -14.50 7.74 -24.49
CA THR A 785 -15.53 8.64 -23.93
C THR A 785 -16.19 7.96 -22.73
N VAL A 786 -16.00 8.54 -21.55
CA VAL A 786 -16.64 8.12 -20.30
C VAL A 786 -17.89 8.95 -20.07
N THR A 787 -19.04 8.30 -19.99
CA THR A 787 -20.34 8.93 -19.80
C THR A 787 -20.92 8.52 -18.46
N ALA A 788 -21.15 9.49 -17.58
CA ALA A 788 -21.80 9.29 -16.29
C ALA A 788 -23.22 9.84 -16.33
N ARG A 789 -24.21 8.99 -16.04
CA ARG A 789 -25.63 9.34 -16.02
C ARG A 789 -26.21 9.21 -14.61
N GLY A 790 -26.66 10.32 -14.06
CA GLY A 790 -27.40 10.38 -12.81
C GLY A 790 -28.87 10.03 -13.02
N ARG A 791 -29.50 9.47 -11.99
CA ARG A 791 -30.95 9.24 -11.96
C ARG A 791 -31.76 10.53 -12.12
N THR A 792 -31.31 11.63 -11.52
CA THR A 792 -31.99 12.94 -11.55
C THR A 792 -31.06 14.09 -11.95
N LEU A 793 -29.74 13.89 -11.90
CA LEU A 793 -28.74 14.94 -12.14
C LEU A 793 -28.25 15.05 -13.60
N GLY A 794 -28.93 14.37 -14.53
CA GLY A 794 -28.59 14.38 -15.96
C GLY A 794 -27.33 13.60 -16.29
N THR A 795 -26.64 13.99 -17.36
CA THR A 795 -25.45 13.30 -17.89
C THR A 795 -24.24 14.22 -17.86
N ALA A 796 -23.06 13.67 -17.61
CA ALA A 796 -21.77 14.32 -17.78
C ALA A 796 -20.82 13.40 -18.54
N GLU A 797 -19.96 13.97 -19.37
CA GLU A 797 -19.06 13.22 -20.26
C GLU A 797 -17.63 13.72 -20.15
N LEU A 798 -16.68 12.81 -20.37
CA LEU A 798 -15.25 13.07 -20.48
C LEU A 798 -14.69 12.27 -21.66
N ALA A 799 -14.05 12.94 -22.60
CA ALA A 799 -13.33 12.30 -23.70
C ALA A 799 -11.81 12.45 -23.52
N ILE A 800 -11.07 11.34 -23.65
CA ILE A 800 -9.61 11.26 -23.56
C ILE A 800 -9.08 10.38 -24.69
N ASP A 801 -7.93 10.73 -25.26
CA ASP A 801 -7.31 9.93 -26.31
C ASP A 801 -6.32 8.91 -25.72
N ALA A 802 -6.57 7.63 -25.97
CA ALA A 802 -5.61 6.55 -25.75
C ALA A 802 -4.58 6.55 -26.89
N ARG A 803 -3.29 6.67 -26.54
CA ARG A 803 -2.19 6.88 -27.50
C ARG A 803 -1.29 5.66 -27.60
N GLU A 804 -0.63 5.50 -28.74
CA GLU A 804 0.30 4.37 -28.94
C GLU A 804 1.47 4.43 -27.95
N PRO A 805 1.96 3.27 -27.47
CA PRO A 805 3.16 3.20 -26.65
C PRO A 805 4.36 3.91 -27.31
N GLY A 806 5.14 4.65 -26.51
CA GLY A 806 6.35 5.33 -26.98
C GLY A 806 6.13 6.71 -27.62
N GLN A 807 4.88 7.16 -27.81
CA GLN A 807 4.60 8.56 -28.09
C GLN A 807 4.83 9.39 -26.81
N ALA A 808 5.53 10.53 -26.94
CA ALA A 808 5.82 11.41 -25.80
C ALA A 808 4.52 11.73 -25.04
N PRO A 809 4.51 11.75 -23.70
CA PRO A 809 3.34 12.19 -22.94
C PRO A 809 2.84 13.51 -23.52
N LEU A 810 1.52 13.74 -23.54
CA LEU A 810 1.07 15.12 -23.73
C LEU A 810 1.75 15.92 -22.61
N PRO A 811 2.25 17.14 -22.87
CA PRO A 811 2.74 17.96 -21.78
C PRO A 811 1.62 17.93 -20.75
N ALA A 812 1.93 17.45 -19.55
CA ALA A 812 0.96 17.42 -18.47
C ALA A 812 0.45 18.85 -18.41
N SER A 813 -0.75 19.09 -18.96
CA SER A 813 -1.48 20.29 -18.63
C SER A 813 -1.53 20.17 -17.13
N PRO A 814 -0.87 21.09 -16.39
CA PRO A 814 -0.67 20.91 -14.96
C PRO A 814 -2.01 20.45 -14.47
N LEU A 815 -2.09 19.19 -14.00
CA LEU A 815 -3.26 18.70 -13.30
C LEU A 815 -3.61 19.87 -12.44
N SER A 816 -4.76 20.50 -12.72
CA SER A 816 -5.12 21.80 -12.14
C SER A 816 -4.56 21.77 -10.74
N GLY A 817 -3.55 22.60 -10.48
CA GLY A 817 -2.61 22.50 -9.35
C GLY A 817 -3.35 22.72 -8.04
N ASP A 818 -4.33 21.89 -7.80
CA ASP A 818 -5.47 22.00 -6.92
C ASP A 818 -5.51 20.81 -5.96
N THR A 819 -4.45 19.98 -5.94
CA THR A 819 -3.94 19.48 -4.66
C THR A 819 -3.34 20.62 -3.81
N ASN A 820 -3.21 21.81 -4.39
CA ASN A 820 -2.97 23.08 -3.70
C ASN A 820 -4.17 24.06 -3.78
N ARG A 821 -5.42 23.55 -3.84
CA ARG A 821 -6.63 24.39 -3.69
C ARG A 821 -6.90 24.71 -2.21
N LEU A 822 -5.87 25.22 -1.53
CA LEU A 822 -6.01 26.18 -0.43
C LEU A 822 -5.76 27.57 -1.04
N ALA A 823 -6.79 28.12 -1.69
CA ALA A 823 -6.94 29.51 -2.15
C ALA A 823 -5.65 30.37 -2.24
N THR A 824 -5.04 30.48 -3.43
CA THR A 824 -4.16 31.59 -3.78
C THR A 824 -4.94 32.61 -4.61
N THR A 825 -5.41 33.67 -3.97
CA THR A 825 -5.74 34.94 -4.63
C THR A 825 -4.94 36.02 -3.90
N GLU A 826 -3.84 36.47 -4.50
CA GLU A 826 -3.20 37.73 -4.10
C GLU A 826 -4.07 38.90 -4.58
N PRO A 827 -4.28 39.95 -3.77
CA PRO A 827 -4.84 41.19 -4.24
C PRO A 827 -3.76 41.98 -4.99
N SER A 828 -4.08 42.41 -6.20
CA SER A 828 -3.34 43.46 -6.90
C SER A 828 -3.43 44.77 -6.11
N HIS A 829 -2.32 45.51 -6.07
CA HIS A 829 -2.23 46.89 -5.60
C HIS A 829 -3.19 47.83 -6.34
#